data_AF-A0A8J6RRB8-F1
#
_entry.id   AF-A0A8J6RRB8-F1
#
_cell.length_a   1.000
_cell.length_b   1.000
_cell.length_c   1.000
_cell.angle_alpha   90.00
_cell.angle_beta   90.00
_cell.angle_gamma   90.00
#
_symmetry.space_group_name_H-M   'P 1'
#
loop_
_entity.id
_entity.type
_entity.pdbx_description
1 polymer ?
#
loop_
_entity_poly.entity_id
_entity_poly.type
_entity_poly.pdbx_seq_one_letter_code
_entity_poly.pdbx_strand_id
1 'polypeptide(L)'
;MEILETIGFDLGHGETAVAKARVESIEPPEMLEVNNKKVQVTALGWHPELGYLVGEQALIQAGVTQLKISFKQKPNNDPNYRETIRSFVETYYRLLKESKQIEGGETSQFYVGCPSGWSVSDREEYQKLLKESGIGLLSVVPESRAAFMQAKEAGKLDFDKLKSSVLIVDIGSSTTDFTLVKSLHEIPIDFGSNALGASLIDKAIFARTLANHEEKALLERVFGQFPHHQARCELACRKAKEDYFSNEQLYKHPQTFARGFESINEQIYFVPQVNQAIAQEILNHPLSELEDKSWIQSFREAVTEAKEKLDQQGIVPKVVLMTGGASRMNFTRDICQEIFPEPETQVRPDPEPERCIALGLSRVGRWDMRASAFKEEVKQLFDSKKLKELVERHIPELIEQLTLPLSQGLIENVVKPGLKDWRNNKVRTLADLENALKGSAEEWIKSDRARLIIKNQSVTWFNSKIQPDLAAETDPICRKFQIPRSSLRFEEGIDPAVVNPELSIGDAILADTVGFIVNVVIGGGTIGSIIALVLTGHLTWPIVLIYGASVLAAGVEITRSKTQEAIKENVDVPSWSRGVLLSDSKLDSICEQMNPELENVFRKQLTENRETFNELIAKVGQELQKALNTKAQEAIILIQ
;
A
#
# COMPACT_ATOMS: atom_id res chain seq x y z
N MET A 1 -9.17 -12.38 18.67
CA MET A 1 -8.78 -11.37 19.66
C MET A 1 -8.72 -10.05 18.93
N GLU A 2 -9.35 -9.02 19.46
CA GLU A 2 -9.42 -7.71 18.82
C GLU A 2 -8.50 -6.77 19.59
N ILE A 3 -7.38 -6.40 18.97
CA ILE A 3 -6.49 -5.36 19.51
C ILE A 3 -7.22 -4.03 19.33
N LEU A 4 -7.44 -3.32 20.44
CA LEU A 4 -8.22 -2.08 20.49
C LEU A 4 -7.35 -0.84 20.39
N GLU A 5 -6.10 -0.94 20.85
CA GLU A 5 -5.18 0.18 20.91
C GLU A 5 -3.74 -0.23 20.58
N THR A 6 -2.99 0.75 20.11
CA THR A 6 -1.57 0.66 19.81
C THR A 6 -0.81 1.63 20.69
N ILE A 7 0.23 1.12 21.35
CA ILE A 7 1.03 1.88 22.31
C ILE A 7 2.40 2.13 21.70
N GLY A 8 2.71 3.38 21.39
CA GLY A 8 4.03 3.79 20.95
C GLY A 8 4.90 4.05 22.17
N PHE A 9 5.96 3.26 22.36
CA PHE A 9 6.89 3.37 23.47
C PHE A 9 8.24 3.81 22.94
N ASP A 10 8.57 5.09 23.11
CA ASP A 10 9.89 5.61 22.84
C ASP A 10 10.75 5.45 24.09
N LEU A 11 11.55 4.38 24.15
CA LEU A 11 12.57 4.20 25.18
C LEU A 11 13.85 4.82 24.63
N GLY A 12 14.09 6.10 24.87
CA GLY A 12 15.30 6.78 24.44
C GLY A 12 16.46 6.65 25.44
N HIS A 13 17.67 6.98 24.99
CA HIS A 13 18.84 7.00 25.88
C HIS A 13 18.75 8.13 26.92
N GLY A 14 18.23 9.30 26.55
CA GLY A 14 18.10 10.43 27.46
C GLY A 14 16.73 10.53 28.14
N GLU A 15 15.69 10.31 27.36
CA GLU A 15 14.30 10.50 27.75
C GLU A 15 13.45 9.33 27.24
N THR A 16 12.32 9.10 27.90
CA THR A 16 11.33 8.10 27.54
C THR A 16 9.96 8.76 27.46
N ALA A 17 9.20 8.41 26.43
CA ALA A 17 7.86 8.91 26.19
C ALA A 17 6.94 7.77 25.71
N VAL A 18 5.66 7.83 26.05
CA VAL A 18 4.68 6.83 25.62
C VAL A 18 3.45 7.52 25.07
N ALA A 19 2.92 6.99 23.97
CA ALA A 19 1.69 7.47 23.35
C ALA A 19 0.74 6.30 23.03
N LYS A 20 -0.53 6.63 22.83
CA LYS A 20 -1.59 5.69 22.52
C LYS A 20 -2.39 6.16 21.32
N ALA A 21 -2.70 5.25 20.40
CA ALA A 21 -3.71 5.44 19.36
C ALA A 21 -4.74 4.31 19.42
N ARG A 22 -6.03 4.65 19.34
CA ARG A 22 -7.10 3.66 19.15
C ARG A 22 -7.09 3.16 17.72
N VAL A 23 -7.20 1.84 17.52
CA VAL A 23 -7.07 1.23 16.19
C VAL A 23 -8.18 1.70 15.24
N GLU A 24 -9.42 1.78 15.73
CA GLU A 24 -10.58 2.17 14.90
C GLU A 24 -10.77 3.70 14.79
N SER A 25 -10.06 4.49 15.61
CA SER A 25 -10.20 5.95 15.62
C SER A 25 -9.19 6.61 14.69
N ILE A 26 -9.62 7.71 14.07
CA ILE A 26 -8.76 8.63 13.31
C ILE A 26 -8.23 9.79 14.16
N GLU A 27 -8.63 9.86 15.42
CA GLU A 27 -8.13 10.91 16.30
C GLU A 27 -6.60 10.85 16.40
N PRO A 28 -5.93 12.01 16.55
CA PRO A 28 -4.51 12.03 16.81
C PRO A 28 -4.17 11.17 18.05
N PRO A 29 -3.05 10.44 18.05
CA PRO A 29 -2.60 9.74 19.22
C PRO A 29 -2.41 10.68 20.41
N GLU A 30 -2.62 10.14 21.59
CA GLU A 30 -2.54 10.85 22.85
C GLU A 30 -1.24 10.47 23.57
N MET A 31 -0.53 11.47 24.10
CA MET A 31 0.59 11.21 25.01
C MET A 31 0.06 10.68 26.33
N LEU A 32 0.67 9.60 26.82
CA LEU A 32 0.39 9.04 28.14
C LEU A 32 1.28 9.70 29.18
N GLU A 33 0.81 9.74 30.42
CA GLU A 33 1.52 10.36 31.53
C GLU A 33 2.04 9.30 32.50
N VAL A 34 3.35 9.30 32.73
CA VAL A 34 3.97 8.53 33.82
C VAL A 34 4.43 9.54 34.85
N ASN A 35 4.07 9.35 36.11
CA ASN A 35 4.36 10.32 37.18
C ASN A 35 3.93 11.76 36.83
N ASN A 36 2.75 11.91 36.22
CA ASN A 36 2.14 13.18 35.78
C ASN A 36 2.96 13.98 34.76
N LYS A 37 3.84 13.31 33.98
CA LYS A 37 4.52 13.93 32.84
C LYS A 37 4.46 13.04 31.60
N LYS A 38 4.39 13.68 30.44
CA LYS A 38 4.36 13.05 29.11
C LYS A 38 5.72 12.55 28.63
N VAL A 39 6.78 13.15 29.18
CA VAL A 39 8.18 12.82 28.88
C VAL A 39 8.90 12.74 30.22
N GLN A 40 9.69 11.68 30.39
CA GLN A 40 10.44 11.41 31.61
C GLN A 40 11.90 11.19 31.26
N VAL A 41 12.82 11.59 32.15
CA VAL A 41 14.22 11.18 32.02
C VAL A 41 14.30 9.65 32.05
N THR A 42 15.15 9.05 31.23
CA THR A 42 15.39 7.60 31.25
C THR A 42 16.19 7.22 32.49
N ALA A 43 15.49 7.06 33.61
CA ALA A 43 16.05 6.72 34.91
C ALA A 43 15.24 5.61 35.59
N LEU A 44 15.94 4.67 36.23
CA LEU A 44 15.38 3.59 37.03
C LEU A 44 16.01 3.61 38.42
N GLY A 45 15.19 3.67 39.46
CA GLY A 45 15.61 3.64 40.86
C GLY A 45 14.96 2.47 41.61
N TRP A 46 15.68 1.88 42.56
CA TRP A 46 15.12 0.91 43.50
C TRP A 46 14.95 1.54 44.88
N HIS A 47 13.73 1.47 45.43
CA HIS A 47 13.43 1.87 46.80
C HIS A 47 12.99 0.66 47.62
N PRO A 48 13.56 0.42 48.82
CA PRO A 48 13.25 -0.76 49.63
C PRO A 48 11.75 -0.94 49.96
N GLU A 49 11.02 0.17 50.15
CA GLU A 49 9.60 0.14 50.52
C GLU A 49 8.65 0.38 49.34
N LEU A 50 9.11 1.06 48.27
CA LEU A 50 8.24 1.51 47.16
C LEU A 50 8.49 0.70 45.88
N GLY A 51 9.51 -0.17 45.88
CA GLY A 51 9.92 -0.94 44.72
C GLY A 51 10.61 -0.08 43.65
N TYR A 52 10.43 -0.45 42.39
CA TYR A 52 11.01 0.27 41.27
C TYR A 52 10.28 1.59 40.98
N LEU A 53 11.08 2.66 40.87
CA LEU A 53 10.67 4.02 40.50
C LEU A 53 11.31 4.38 39.16
N VAL A 54 10.60 5.18 38.36
CA VAL A 54 11.09 5.62 37.03
C VAL A 54 11.02 7.14 36.88
N GLY A 55 11.80 7.67 35.95
CA GLY A 55 11.77 9.09 35.63
C GLY A 55 12.29 9.96 36.77
N GLU A 56 11.71 11.15 36.93
CA GLU A 56 12.13 12.08 37.98
C GLU A 56 11.96 11.52 39.40
N GLN A 57 10.97 10.66 39.65
CA GLN A 57 10.79 10.05 40.97
C GLN A 57 11.99 9.18 41.37
N ALA A 58 12.63 8.50 40.40
CA ALA A 58 13.87 7.76 40.66
C ALA A 58 15.02 8.68 41.11
N LEU A 59 14.98 9.96 40.73
CA LEU A 59 16.01 10.95 41.03
C LEU A 59 15.77 11.69 42.35
N ILE A 60 14.51 11.95 42.72
CA ILE A 60 14.19 12.84 43.84
C ILE A 60 13.71 12.10 45.09
N GLN A 61 13.28 10.84 44.96
CA GLN A 61 12.72 10.11 46.10
C GLN A 61 13.82 9.76 47.10
N ALA A 62 13.68 10.23 48.34
CA ALA A 62 14.56 9.86 49.44
C ALA A 62 14.48 8.35 49.71
N GLY A 63 15.62 7.72 50.00
CA GLY A 63 15.68 6.28 50.28
C GLY A 63 15.90 5.38 49.06
N VAL A 64 16.03 5.94 47.85
CA VAL A 64 16.48 5.18 46.68
C VAL A 64 17.91 4.68 46.90
N THR A 65 18.12 3.35 46.82
CA THR A 65 19.41 2.70 47.13
C THR A 65 20.18 2.28 45.88
N GLN A 66 19.51 2.19 44.73
CA GLN A 66 20.14 1.93 43.44
C GLN A 66 19.56 2.90 42.43
N LEU A 67 20.41 3.47 41.57
CA LEU A 67 19.99 4.41 40.54
C LEU A 67 20.78 4.17 39.25
N LYS A 68 20.06 4.01 38.15
CA LYS A 68 20.61 3.93 36.80
C LYS A 68 19.96 5.02 35.94
N ILE A 69 20.77 5.78 35.22
CA ILE A 69 20.33 6.85 34.31
C ILE A 69 20.96 6.59 32.96
N SER A 70 20.23 6.85 31.88
CA SER A 70 20.74 6.75 30.51
C SER A 70 21.36 5.38 30.16
N PHE A 71 20.67 4.32 30.54
CA PHE A 71 21.14 2.93 30.40
C PHE A 71 20.73 2.26 29.08
N LYS A 72 19.99 2.91 28.18
CA LYS A 72 19.70 2.35 26.85
C LYS A 72 21.01 2.17 26.08
N GLN A 73 21.23 0.96 25.58
CA GLN A 73 22.39 0.58 24.79
C GLN A 73 21.94 -0.38 23.67
N LYS A 74 22.85 -0.70 22.76
CA LYS A 74 22.65 -1.79 21.80
C LYS A 74 22.41 -3.10 22.57
N PRO A 75 21.41 -3.93 22.18
CA PRO A 75 21.11 -5.19 22.86
C PRO A 75 22.37 -6.05 22.98
N ASN A 76 22.56 -6.62 24.17
CA ASN A 76 23.70 -7.44 24.50
C ASN A 76 23.38 -8.38 25.67
N ASN A 77 24.32 -9.26 25.98
CA ASN A 77 24.16 -10.32 26.96
C ASN A 77 24.56 -9.92 28.40
N ASP A 78 24.88 -8.66 28.69
CA ASP A 78 25.16 -8.23 30.07
C ASP A 78 23.90 -8.43 30.93
N PRO A 79 23.95 -9.28 31.98
CA PRO A 79 22.81 -9.52 32.85
C PRO A 79 22.28 -8.23 33.50
N ASN A 80 23.16 -7.30 33.86
CA ASN A 80 22.76 -6.05 34.51
C ASN A 80 21.98 -5.15 33.55
N TYR A 81 22.43 -5.03 32.30
CA TYR A 81 21.71 -4.31 31.26
C TYR A 81 20.32 -4.91 31.01
N ARG A 82 20.26 -6.23 30.81
CA ARG A 82 19.00 -6.96 30.53
C ARG A 82 17.99 -6.81 31.66
N GLU A 83 18.43 -6.99 32.90
CA GLU A 83 17.58 -6.78 34.07
C GLU A 83 17.07 -5.34 34.16
N THR A 84 17.94 -4.35 33.89
CA THR A 84 17.57 -2.93 33.93
C THR A 84 16.48 -2.61 32.90
N ILE A 85 16.65 -3.04 31.66
CA ILE A 85 15.66 -2.82 30.60
C ILE A 85 14.34 -3.49 30.95
N ARG A 86 14.37 -4.76 31.39
CA ARG A 86 13.19 -5.51 31.79
C ARG A 86 12.44 -4.80 32.92
N SER A 87 13.12 -4.48 34.03
CA SER A 87 12.49 -3.83 35.18
C SER A 87 11.98 -2.43 34.86
N PHE A 88 12.65 -1.68 33.98
CA PHE A 88 12.17 -0.38 33.53
C PHE A 88 10.87 -0.49 32.73
N VAL A 89 10.83 -1.37 31.73
CA VAL A 89 9.66 -1.55 30.86
C VAL A 89 8.49 -2.15 31.64
N GLU A 90 8.76 -3.12 32.51
CA GLU A 90 7.77 -3.71 33.43
C GLU A 90 7.16 -2.63 34.34
N THR A 91 7.99 -1.73 34.88
CA THR A 91 7.52 -0.63 35.74
C THR A 91 6.63 0.35 34.97
N TYR A 92 7.02 0.75 33.75
CA TYR A 92 6.16 1.58 32.89
C TYR A 92 4.83 0.89 32.59
N TYR A 93 4.87 -0.38 32.19
CA TYR A 93 3.67 -1.15 31.88
C TYR A 93 2.73 -1.23 33.08
N ARG A 94 3.27 -1.51 34.27
CA ARG A 94 2.51 -1.52 35.52
C ARG A 94 1.87 -0.16 35.82
N LEU A 95 2.64 0.94 35.77
CA LEU A 95 2.13 2.29 36.05
C LEU A 95 1.03 2.73 35.08
N LEU A 96 1.18 2.42 33.79
CA LEU A 96 0.17 2.74 32.78
C LEU A 96 -1.13 1.94 32.98
N LYS A 97 -1.03 0.67 33.44
CA LYS A 97 -2.21 -0.14 33.81
C LYS A 97 -2.88 0.35 35.09
N GLU A 98 -2.11 0.63 36.14
CA GLU A 98 -2.63 1.11 37.43
C GLU A 98 -3.36 2.45 37.27
N SER A 99 -2.85 3.33 36.40
CA SER A 99 -3.48 4.61 36.05
C SER A 99 -4.62 4.49 35.03
N LYS A 100 -4.94 3.27 34.55
CA LYS A 100 -5.99 2.98 33.55
C LYS A 100 -5.83 3.77 32.25
N GLN A 101 -4.59 4.08 31.87
CA GLN A 101 -4.30 4.75 30.61
C GLN A 101 -4.22 3.80 29.43
N ILE A 102 -3.99 2.51 29.71
CA ILE A 102 -3.98 1.42 28.73
C ILE A 102 -4.85 0.27 29.23
N GLU A 103 -5.38 -0.53 28.30
CA GLU A 103 -6.12 -1.76 28.60
C GLU A 103 -5.16 -2.89 29.04
N GLY A 104 -4.05 -3.04 28.31
CA GLY A 104 -3.01 -4.05 28.53
C GLY A 104 -3.40 -5.46 28.09
N GLY A 105 -2.49 -6.41 28.27
CA GLY A 105 -2.75 -7.81 27.93
C GLY A 105 -2.81 -8.06 26.42
N GLU A 106 -3.89 -8.68 25.96
CA GLU A 106 -4.10 -9.05 24.55
C GLU A 106 -4.84 -7.98 23.72
N THR A 107 -5.23 -6.86 24.34
CA THR A 107 -5.98 -5.77 23.68
C THR A 107 -5.09 -4.58 23.30
N SER A 108 -3.88 -4.49 23.86
CA SER A 108 -2.90 -3.43 23.56
C SER A 108 -1.68 -4.00 22.86
N GLN A 109 -1.39 -3.53 21.64
CA GLN A 109 -0.16 -3.87 20.92
C GLN A 109 0.89 -2.77 21.11
N PHE A 110 2.06 -3.13 21.64
CA PHE A 110 3.17 -2.21 21.87
C PHE A 110 4.10 -2.16 20.66
N TYR A 111 4.51 -0.95 20.30
CA TYR A 111 5.50 -0.64 19.29
C TYR A 111 6.62 0.14 19.96
N VAL A 112 7.79 -0.49 20.11
CA VAL A 112 8.95 0.09 20.81
C VAL A 112 9.99 0.59 19.81
N GLY A 113 10.43 1.83 19.99
CA GLY A 113 11.43 2.47 19.13
C GLY A 113 12.82 1.86 19.26
N CYS A 114 13.54 1.74 18.15
CA CYS A 114 14.97 1.47 18.14
C CYS A 114 15.75 2.35 17.14
N PRO A 115 17.05 2.60 17.39
CA PRO A 115 17.90 3.31 16.43
C PRO A 115 17.90 2.64 15.06
N SER A 116 17.90 3.46 14.00
CA SER A 116 17.77 2.97 12.62
C SER A 116 18.96 2.11 12.18
N GLY A 117 20.17 2.41 12.67
CA GLY A 117 21.39 1.64 12.41
C GLY A 117 21.45 0.24 13.05
N TRP A 118 20.47 -0.17 13.86
CA TRP A 118 20.46 -1.53 14.41
C TRP A 118 20.08 -2.56 13.33
N SER A 119 20.82 -3.66 13.28
CA SER A 119 20.56 -4.76 12.33
C SER A 119 19.25 -5.49 12.66
N VAL A 120 18.75 -6.29 11.73
CA VAL A 120 17.54 -7.12 11.95
C VAL A 120 17.72 -8.03 13.18
N SER A 121 18.89 -8.67 13.32
CA SER A 121 19.22 -9.52 14.46
C SER A 121 19.20 -8.75 15.78
N ASP A 122 19.74 -7.53 15.80
CA ASP A 122 19.74 -6.68 16.99
C ASP A 122 18.29 -6.35 17.42
N ARG A 123 17.44 -6.00 16.44
CA ARG A 123 16.02 -5.68 16.70
C ARG A 123 15.25 -6.88 17.24
N GLU A 124 15.51 -8.08 16.70
CA GLU A 124 14.90 -9.33 17.18
C GLU A 124 15.34 -9.67 18.61
N GLU A 125 16.63 -9.52 18.93
CA GLU A 125 17.14 -9.74 20.28
C GLU A 125 16.57 -8.73 21.28
N TYR A 126 16.49 -7.46 20.88
CA TYR A 126 15.87 -6.42 21.69
C TYR A 126 14.38 -6.69 21.93
N GLN A 127 13.64 -7.10 20.90
CA GLN A 127 12.24 -7.48 21.02
C GLN A 127 12.05 -8.64 22.00
N LYS A 128 12.92 -9.66 21.94
CA LYS A 128 12.90 -10.78 22.87
C LYS A 128 13.12 -10.32 24.31
N LEU A 129 14.14 -9.48 24.54
CA LEU A 129 14.41 -8.88 25.85
C LEU A 129 13.21 -8.08 26.38
N LEU A 130 12.59 -7.24 25.55
CA LEU A 130 11.45 -6.42 25.96
C LEU A 130 10.24 -7.28 26.33
N LYS A 131 9.98 -8.37 25.60
CA LYS A 131 8.89 -9.32 25.89
C LYS A 131 9.05 -10.03 27.24
N GLU A 132 10.27 -10.15 27.76
CA GLU A 132 10.52 -10.68 29.12
C GLU A 132 9.93 -9.77 30.22
N SER A 133 9.47 -8.56 29.89
CA SER A 133 8.82 -7.60 30.80
C SER A 133 7.31 -7.84 30.99
N GLY A 134 6.77 -8.97 30.49
CA GLY A 134 5.35 -9.31 30.63
C GLY A 134 4.42 -8.70 29.58
N ILE A 135 4.97 -8.12 28.50
CA ILE A 135 4.21 -7.58 27.36
C ILE A 135 4.26 -8.58 26.20
N GLY A 136 3.22 -9.38 26.03
CA GLY A 136 3.18 -10.42 24.98
C GLY A 136 3.09 -9.86 23.56
N LEU A 137 2.23 -8.85 23.39
CA LEU A 137 1.95 -8.15 22.14
C LEU A 137 2.91 -6.96 21.96
N LEU A 138 4.13 -7.24 21.52
CA LEU A 138 5.18 -6.24 21.35
C LEU A 138 5.96 -6.43 20.05
N SER A 139 6.15 -5.32 19.34
CA SER A 139 6.96 -5.20 18.12
C SER A 139 8.01 -4.11 18.27
N VAL A 140 9.23 -4.34 17.76
CA VAL A 140 10.28 -3.31 17.68
C VAL A 140 10.27 -2.66 16.31
N VAL A 141 10.30 -1.33 16.27
CA VAL A 141 10.20 -0.53 15.04
C VAL A 141 11.28 0.56 15.03
N PRO A 142 11.93 0.83 13.88
CA PRO A 142 12.88 1.92 13.77
C PRO A 142 12.28 3.28 14.12
N GLU A 143 13.04 4.10 14.86
CA GLU A 143 12.65 5.45 15.26
C GLU A 143 12.41 6.35 14.02
N SER A 144 13.19 6.18 12.95
CA SER A 144 12.97 6.91 11.69
C SER A 144 11.62 6.60 11.01
N ARG A 145 11.13 5.36 11.09
CA ARG A 145 9.78 4.97 10.62
C ARG A 145 8.70 5.73 11.38
N ALA A 146 8.85 5.83 12.70
CA ALA A 146 7.95 6.56 13.56
C ALA A 146 7.98 8.07 13.26
N ALA A 147 9.16 8.66 13.15
CA ALA A 147 9.32 10.06 12.79
C ALA A 147 8.66 10.40 11.44
N PHE A 148 8.85 9.52 10.44
CA PHE A 148 8.19 9.65 9.13
C PHE A 148 6.66 9.64 9.27
N MET A 149 6.12 8.65 9.98
CA MET A 149 4.68 8.50 10.15
C MET A 149 4.07 9.68 10.90
N GLN A 150 4.75 10.18 11.92
CA GLN A 150 4.33 11.38 12.64
C GLN A 150 4.33 12.62 11.73
N ALA A 151 5.35 12.80 10.89
CA ALA A 151 5.38 13.90 9.93
C ALA A 151 4.28 13.78 8.86
N LYS A 152 3.98 12.56 8.41
CA LYS A 152 2.89 12.26 7.47
C LYS A 152 1.52 12.63 8.06
N GLU A 153 1.15 12.06 9.20
CA GLU A 153 -0.22 12.20 9.72
C GLU A 153 -0.46 13.50 10.49
N ALA A 154 0.58 14.18 10.99
CA ALA A 154 0.43 15.50 11.60
C ALA A 154 0.20 16.63 10.57
N GLY A 155 -0.01 16.31 9.29
CA GLY A 155 -0.19 17.28 8.21
C GLY A 155 1.07 18.08 7.89
N LYS A 156 2.25 17.64 8.37
CA LYS A 156 3.53 18.31 8.11
C LYS A 156 4.05 17.99 6.70
N LEU A 157 3.49 17.03 5.98
CA LEU A 157 3.84 16.68 4.60
C LEU A 157 2.58 16.64 3.72
N ASP A 158 2.60 17.36 2.61
CA ASP A 158 1.53 17.32 1.60
C ASP A 158 1.56 15.98 0.83
N PHE A 159 0.43 15.55 0.27
CA PHE A 159 0.28 14.26 -0.40
C PHE A 159 1.29 14.04 -1.54
N ASP A 160 1.55 15.08 -2.34
CA ASP A 160 2.54 15.06 -3.43
C ASP A 160 4.00 15.05 -2.93
N LYS A 161 4.21 15.41 -1.65
CA LYS A 161 5.50 15.28 -0.96
C LYS A 161 5.64 13.89 -0.32
N LEU A 162 4.55 13.23 0.05
CA LEU A 162 4.58 11.85 0.58
C LEU A 162 4.96 10.80 -0.47
N LYS A 163 4.67 11.05 -1.76
CA LYS A 163 5.19 10.23 -2.88
C LYS A 163 6.64 10.56 -3.25
N SER A 164 7.27 11.55 -2.62
CA SER A 164 8.62 11.99 -2.94
C SER A 164 9.68 11.42 -1.98
N SER A 165 10.94 11.83 -2.16
CA SER A 165 12.08 11.52 -1.31
C SER A 165 12.09 12.42 -0.06
N VAL A 166 12.07 11.83 1.13
CA VAL A 166 12.24 12.50 2.42
C VAL A 166 13.49 11.95 3.10
N LEU A 167 14.45 12.82 3.44
CA LEU A 167 15.60 12.46 4.26
C LEU A 167 15.26 12.75 5.72
N ILE A 168 15.41 11.77 6.60
CA ILE A 168 15.23 11.91 8.05
C ILE A 168 16.62 11.95 8.67
N VAL A 169 16.88 13.00 9.46
CA VAL A 169 18.11 13.19 10.22
C VAL A 169 17.75 13.12 11.70
N ASP A 170 17.96 11.98 12.32
CA ASP A 170 17.66 11.74 13.73
C ASP A 170 18.89 12.05 14.58
N ILE A 171 18.87 13.19 15.27
CA ILE A 171 19.98 13.66 16.11
C ILE A 171 19.68 13.29 17.56
N GLY A 172 20.03 12.05 17.90
CA GLY A 172 19.79 11.46 19.20
C GLY A 172 20.84 11.83 20.25
N SER A 173 20.60 11.37 21.48
CA SER A 173 21.56 11.56 22.57
C SER A 173 22.82 10.69 22.39
N SER A 174 22.70 9.50 21.82
CA SER A 174 23.81 8.56 21.64
C SER A 174 24.33 8.48 20.20
N THR A 175 23.45 8.69 19.21
CA THR A 175 23.73 8.46 17.79
C THR A 175 23.13 9.59 16.94
N THR A 176 23.64 9.73 15.73
CA THR A 176 22.99 10.50 14.66
C THR A 176 22.78 9.57 13.48
N ASP A 177 21.52 9.36 13.10
CA ASP A 177 21.09 8.39 12.09
C ASP A 177 20.44 9.09 10.89
N PHE A 178 20.68 8.57 9.68
CA PHE A 178 20.12 9.09 8.43
C PHE A 178 19.26 8.03 7.74
N THR A 179 18.01 8.35 7.43
CA THR A 179 17.09 7.43 6.73
C THR A 179 16.44 8.13 5.56
N LEU A 180 16.54 7.55 4.36
CA LEU A 180 15.76 8.00 3.21
C LEU A 180 14.44 7.23 3.15
N VAL A 181 13.35 7.95 3.05
CA VAL A 181 12.04 7.38 2.74
C VAL A 181 11.67 7.79 1.32
N LYS A 182 11.46 6.82 0.44
CA LYS A 182 11.04 7.03 -0.95
C LYS A 182 9.83 6.16 -1.25
N SER A 183 8.75 6.77 -1.76
CA SER A 183 7.51 6.05 -2.06
C SER A 183 6.97 5.22 -0.88
N LEU A 184 7.10 5.75 0.35
CA LEU A 184 6.75 5.08 1.62
C LEU A 184 7.56 3.82 1.96
N HIS A 185 8.61 3.52 1.21
CA HIS A 185 9.59 2.51 1.58
C HIS A 185 10.80 3.19 2.24
N GLU A 186 11.14 2.70 3.43
CA GLU A 186 12.40 3.03 4.05
C GLU A 186 13.52 2.36 3.27
N ILE A 187 14.40 3.20 2.76
CA ILE A 187 15.70 2.79 2.26
C ILE A 187 16.67 3.37 3.29
N PRO A 188 17.05 2.59 4.33
CA PRO A 188 18.11 3.04 5.21
C PRO A 188 19.31 3.34 4.33
N ILE A 189 19.79 4.59 4.35
CA ILE A 189 21.07 4.88 3.74
C ILE A 189 22.06 4.53 4.84
N ASP A 190 22.75 3.41 4.67
CA ASP A 190 23.57 2.82 5.72
C ASP A 190 24.84 3.67 5.95
N PHE A 191 24.66 4.73 6.74
CA PHE A 191 25.68 5.47 7.48
C PHE A 191 24.97 6.33 8.53
N GLY A 192 25.30 6.05 9.76
CA GLY A 192 25.04 6.90 10.92
C GLY A 192 26.28 6.79 11.77
N SER A 193 26.71 7.88 12.39
CA SER A 193 27.80 7.77 13.34
C SER A 193 27.22 7.28 14.67
N ASN A 194 27.47 6.00 14.96
CA ASN A 194 27.12 5.36 16.23
C ASN A 194 27.76 6.06 17.44
N ALA A 195 28.76 6.92 17.21
CA ALA A 195 29.42 7.72 18.24
C ALA A 195 28.95 9.19 18.27
N LEU A 196 28.37 9.72 17.18
CA LEU A 196 27.93 11.12 17.10
C LEU A 196 26.59 11.32 17.80
N GLY A 197 26.62 11.36 19.13
CA GLY A 197 25.47 11.69 19.97
C GLY A 197 25.60 13.04 20.64
N ALA A 198 24.47 13.67 20.97
CA ALA A 198 24.44 14.92 21.73
C ALA A 198 24.92 14.78 23.18
N SER A 199 25.01 13.55 23.71
CA SER A 199 25.60 13.25 25.02
C SER A 199 27.10 13.52 25.08
N LEU A 200 27.80 13.53 23.94
CA LEU A 200 29.21 13.92 23.91
C LEU A 200 29.38 15.40 24.31
N ILE A 201 28.42 16.26 23.97
CA ILE A 201 28.40 17.65 24.42
C ILE A 201 28.18 17.69 25.95
N ASP A 202 27.27 16.86 26.47
CA ASP A 202 27.02 16.75 27.93
C ASP A 202 28.29 16.33 28.67
N LYS A 203 28.99 15.32 28.14
CA LYS A 203 30.27 14.81 28.67
C LYS A 203 31.39 15.84 28.59
N ALA A 204 31.46 16.62 27.52
CA ALA A 204 32.44 17.70 27.39
C ALA A 204 32.17 18.82 28.40
N ILE A 205 30.91 19.20 28.63
CA ILE A 205 30.51 20.13 29.70
C ILE A 205 30.90 19.55 31.06
N PHE A 206 30.65 18.25 31.30
CA PHE A 206 31.02 17.56 32.52
C PHE A 206 32.54 17.59 32.75
N ALA A 207 33.34 17.17 31.77
CA ALA A 207 34.80 17.15 31.86
C ALA A 207 35.36 18.54 32.13
N ARG A 208 34.84 19.57 31.44
CA ARG A 208 35.21 20.96 31.67
C ARG A 208 34.84 21.43 33.08
N THR A 209 33.65 21.09 33.56
CA THR A 209 33.20 21.49 34.90
C THR A 209 34.04 20.81 35.98
N LEU A 210 34.29 19.51 35.84
CA LEU A 210 35.13 18.74 36.77
C LEU A 210 36.59 19.23 36.78
N ALA A 211 37.15 19.58 35.61
CA ALA A 211 38.52 20.08 35.51
C ALA A 211 38.71 21.42 36.24
N ASN A 212 37.67 22.24 36.33
CA ASN A 212 37.70 23.54 37.00
C ASN A 212 37.16 23.49 38.44
N HIS A 213 36.75 22.33 38.93
CA HIS A 213 36.18 22.18 40.27
C HIS A 213 37.29 22.11 41.34
N GLU A 214 37.15 22.88 42.42
CA GLU A 214 38.14 22.93 43.51
C GLU A 214 38.41 21.54 44.12
N GLU A 215 37.34 20.77 44.35
CA GLU A 215 37.38 19.40 44.90
C GLU A 215 37.51 18.27 43.85
N LYS A 216 38.14 18.53 42.69
CA LYS A 216 38.23 17.56 41.57
C LYS A 216 38.64 16.15 42.02
N ALA A 217 39.72 16.02 42.78
CA ALA A 217 40.26 14.72 43.21
C ALA A 217 39.32 13.96 44.17
N LEU A 218 38.47 14.67 44.90
CA LEU A 218 37.42 14.05 45.72
C LEU A 218 36.27 13.57 44.84
N LEU A 219 35.81 14.41 43.90
CA LEU A 219 34.76 14.05 42.96
C LEU A 219 35.12 12.81 42.13
N GLU A 220 36.35 12.73 41.60
CA GLU A 220 36.84 11.57 40.86
C GLU A 220 36.76 10.28 41.69
N ARG A 221 37.09 10.34 42.99
CA ARG A 221 36.95 9.20 43.91
C ARG A 221 35.49 8.84 44.17
N VAL A 222 34.63 9.84 44.38
CA VAL A 222 33.18 9.63 44.58
C VAL A 222 32.57 8.97 43.36
N PHE A 223 32.88 9.44 42.15
CA PHE A 223 32.36 8.88 40.92
C PHE A 223 32.83 7.44 40.68
N GLY A 224 34.09 7.13 41.02
CA GLY A 224 34.60 5.75 40.95
C GLY A 224 33.92 4.77 41.92
N GLN A 225 33.55 5.24 43.12
CA GLN A 225 32.87 4.40 44.13
C GLN A 225 31.35 4.35 43.92
N PHE A 226 30.77 5.45 43.45
CA PHE A 226 29.33 5.66 43.35
C PHE A 226 28.97 6.24 41.97
N PRO A 227 28.92 5.40 40.91
CA PRO A 227 28.73 5.86 39.52
C PRO A 227 27.43 6.64 39.28
N HIS A 228 26.40 6.45 40.11
CA HIS A 228 25.15 7.19 40.01
C HIS A 228 25.33 8.70 40.27
N HIS A 229 26.30 9.12 41.09
CA HIS A 229 26.60 10.54 41.28
C HIS A 229 27.15 11.18 40.01
N GLN A 230 28.01 10.47 39.28
CA GLN A 230 28.49 10.93 37.97
C GLN A 230 27.32 11.08 37.00
N ALA A 231 26.44 10.08 36.91
CA ALA A 231 25.29 10.11 36.02
C ALA A 231 24.33 11.28 36.32
N ARG A 232 24.17 11.65 37.60
CA ARG A 232 23.40 12.85 38.00
C ARG A 232 24.09 14.16 37.58
N CYS A 233 25.41 14.23 37.71
CA CYS A 233 26.18 15.38 37.25
C CYS A 233 26.13 15.54 35.72
N GLU A 234 26.21 14.44 34.97
CA GLU A 234 26.03 14.43 33.51
C GLU A 234 24.61 14.90 33.13
N LEU A 235 23.58 14.46 33.86
CA LEU A 235 22.21 14.97 33.68
C LEU A 235 22.11 16.47 33.97
N ALA A 236 22.81 16.99 34.98
CA ALA A 236 22.89 18.43 35.24
C ALA A 236 23.57 19.18 34.08
N CYS A 237 24.59 18.59 33.45
CA CYS A 237 25.23 19.15 32.26
C CYS A 237 24.27 19.21 31.08
N ARG A 238 23.46 18.15 30.88
CA ARG A 238 22.40 18.13 29.87
C ARG A 238 21.39 19.26 30.07
N LYS A 239 20.91 19.45 31.31
CA LYS A 239 19.98 20.55 31.64
C LYS A 239 20.58 21.92 31.32
N ALA A 240 21.86 22.13 31.64
CA ALA A 240 22.57 23.38 31.30
C ALA A 240 22.67 23.59 29.78
N LYS A 241 22.98 22.51 29.03
CA LYS A 241 23.02 22.51 27.56
C LYS A 241 21.66 22.87 26.96
N GLU A 242 20.60 22.19 27.39
CA GLU A 242 19.24 22.38 26.87
C GLU A 242 18.70 23.78 27.16
N ASP A 243 18.93 24.31 28.35
CA ASP A 243 18.59 25.69 28.70
C ASP A 243 19.37 26.68 27.82
N TYR A 244 20.68 26.46 27.62
CA TYR A 244 21.48 27.30 26.72
C TYR A 244 20.91 27.34 25.29
N PHE A 245 20.69 26.19 24.66
CA PHE A 245 20.21 26.15 23.27
C PHE A 245 18.74 26.57 23.11
N SER A 246 17.94 26.47 24.17
CA SER A 246 16.57 27.00 24.16
C SER A 246 16.55 28.52 24.27
N ASN A 247 17.57 29.12 24.90
CA ASN A 247 17.61 30.54 25.24
C ASN A 247 18.92 31.24 24.82
N GLU A 248 19.50 30.88 23.66
CA GLU A 248 20.85 31.31 23.26
C GLU A 248 21.06 32.84 23.34
N GLN A 249 20.04 33.63 23.01
CA GLN A 249 20.10 35.09 23.06
C GLN A 249 20.35 35.64 24.48
N LEU A 250 19.80 34.97 25.50
CA LEU A 250 19.94 35.35 26.91
C LEU A 250 21.36 35.11 27.42
N TYR A 251 22.10 34.17 26.81
CA TYR A 251 23.44 33.74 27.23
C TYR A 251 24.57 34.24 26.33
N LYS A 252 24.31 35.25 25.49
CA LYS A 252 25.31 35.92 24.65
C LYS A 252 26.36 36.70 25.46
N HIS A 253 25.96 37.26 26.59
CA HIS A 253 26.87 38.05 27.40
C HIS A 253 27.85 37.11 28.17
N PRO A 254 29.16 37.40 28.23
CA PRO A 254 30.13 36.50 28.88
C PRO A 254 29.87 36.19 30.36
N GLN A 255 29.09 37.04 31.05
CA GLN A 255 28.75 36.91 32.47
C GLN A 255 27.39 36.23 32.73
N THR A 256 26.65 35.87 31.67
CA THR A 256 25.35 35.18 31.79
C THR A 256 25.51 33.72 31.42
N PHE A 257 25.01 32.81 32.26
CA PHE A 257 25.20 31.37 32.09
C PHE A 257 23.89 30.61 32.28
N ALA A 258 23.63 29.66 31.39
CA ALA A 258 22.74 28.55 31.67
C ALA A 258 23.42 27.67 32.72
N ARG A 259 22.67 27.20 33.72
CA ARG A 259 23.25 26.46 34.85
C ARG A 259 22.49 25.17 35.10
N GLY A 260 23.25 24.09 35.20
CA GLY A 260 22.80 22.90 35.89
C GLY A 260 23.18 22.97 37.36
N PHE A 261 22.60 22.09 38.17
CA PHE A 261 22.93 21.98 39.58
C PHE A 261 22.75 20.55 40.04
N GLU A 262 23.76 20.03 40.73
CA GLU A 262 23.68 18.76 41.44
C GLU A 262 24.42 18.86 42.79
N SER A 263 23.79 18.34 43.85
CA SER A 263 24.39 18.28 45.18
C SER A 263 25.02 16.91 45.37
N ILE A 264 26.33 16.84 45.57
CA ILE A 264 27.01 15.57 45.89
C ILE A 264 26.79 15.23 47.36
N ASN A 265 26.91 16.24 48.22
CA ASN A 265 26.52 16.21 49.63
C ASN A 265 26.18 17.64 50.07
N GLU A 266 26.06 17.88 51.39
CA GLU A 266 25.69 19.19 51.95
C GLU A 266 26.73 20.31 51.71
N GLN A 267 27.96 19.97 51.32
CA GLN A 267 29.08 20.91 51.20
C GLN A 267 29.66 20.98 49.78
N ILE A 268 29.39 19.97 48.95
CA ILE A 268 29.98 19.85 47.61
C ILE A 268 28.87 19.90 46.57
N TYR A 269 28.95 20.90 45.70
CA TYR A 269 28.00 21.17 44.63
C TYR A 269 28.68 21.11 43.27
N PHE A 270 28.09 20.38 42.34
CA PHE A 270 28.51 20.34 40.95
C PHE A 270 27.61 21.26 40.11
N VAL A 271 28.16 22.37 39.61
CA VAL A 271 27.40 23.44 38.95
C VAL A 271 27.95 23.66 37.53
N PRO A 272 27.49 22.89 36.53
CA PRO A 272 27.90 23.12 35.14
C PRO A 272 27.33 24.45 34.63
N GLN A 273 28.18 25.21 33.93
CA GLN A 273 27.85 26.53 33.40
C GLN A 273 28.11 26.60 31.90
N VAL A 274 27.14 27.09 31.14
CA VAL A 274 27.24 27.24 29.68
C VAL A 274 26.82 28.65 29.27
N ASN A 275 27.69 29.33 28.54
CA ASN A 275 27.40 30.59 27.84
C ASN A 275 27.87 30.46 26.39
N GLN A 276 27.73 31.51 25.58
CA GLN A 276 28.13 31.45 24.16
C GLN A 276 29.60 31.05 23.97
N ALA A 277 30.52 31.63 24.75
CA ALA A 277 31.95 31.35 24.62
C ALA A 277 32.27 29.88 24.96
N ILE A 278 31.70 29.36 26.06
CA ILE A 278 31.88 27.96 26.48
C ILE A 278 31.23 27.01 25.47
N ALA A 279 30.04 27.32 24.97
CA ALA A 279 29.38 26.49 23.96
C ALA A 279 30.23 26.42 22.68
N GLN A 280 30.77 27.54 22.20
CA GLN A 280 31.67 27.56 21.05
C GLN A 280 32.97 26.80 21.31
N GLU A 281 33.58 26.96 22.48
CA GLU A 281 34.75 26.20 22.92
C GLU A 281 34.47 24.69 22.83
N ILE A 282 33.38 24.23 23.47
CA ILE A 282 33.01 22.81 23.56
C ILE A 282 32.66 22.22 22.20
N LEU A 283 31.86 22.93 21.41
CA LEU A 283 31.41 22.43 20.10
C LEU A 283 32.54 22.31 19.08
N ASN A 284 33.61 23.09 19.23
CA ASN A 284 34.80 23.06 18.38
C ASN A 284 35.96 22.27 18.99
N HIS A 285 35.83 21.77 20.21
CA HIS A 285 36.87 20.96 20.85
C HIS A 285 36.93 19.56 20.21
N PRO A 286 38.14 19.06 19.86
CA PRO A 286 38.35 17.68 19.46
C PRO A 286 37.84 16.69 20.50
N LEU A 287 37.09 15.68 20.06
CA LEU A 287 36.60 14.61 20.93
C LEU A 287 37.19 13.28 20.49
N SER A 288 37.75 12.54 21.44
CA SER A 288 38.42 11.25 21.17
C SER A 288 37.46 10.22 20.55
N GLU A 289 36.19 10.26 20.95
CA GLU A 289 35.10 9.43 20.45
C GLU A 289 34.74 9.72 18.98
N LEU A 290 35.20 10.86 18.45
CA LEU A 290 34.96 11.33 17.09
C LEU A 290 36.26 11.41 16.29
N GLU A 291 37.26 10.57 16.59
CA GLU A 291 38.55 10.53 15.89
C GLU A 291 39.27 11.88 15.91
N ASP A 292 39.26 12.55 17.07
CA ASP A 292 39.84 13.88 17.31
C ASP A 292 39.23 15.00 16.45
N LYS A 293 38.03 14.78 15.89
CA LYS A 293 37.23 15.83 15.27
C LYS A 293 36.32 16.49 16.31
N SER A 294 35.92 17.72 16.02
CA SER A 294 34.92 18.41 16.84
C SER A 294 33.51 17.93 16.52
N TRP A 295 32.57 18.16 17.44
CA TRP A 295 31.17 17.77 17.22
C TRP A 295 30.58 18.44 15.96
N ILE A 296 30.86 19.74 15.75
CA ILE A 296 30.42 20.48 14.55
C ILE A 296 31.01 19.86 13.28
N GLN A 297 32.30 19.54 13.29
CA GLN A 297 32.97 18.96 12.14
C GLN A 297 32.37 17.59 11.80
N SER A 298 32.25 16.70 12.78
CA SER A 298 31.68 15.37 12.58
C SER A 298 30.23 15.41 12.10
N PHE A 299 29.41 16.33 12.62
CA PHE A 299 28.04 16.48 12.14
C PHE A 299 27.98 16.97 10.69
N ARG A 300 28.78 17.98 10.33
CA ARG A 300 28.88 18.48 8.95
C ARG A 300 29.34 17.39 7.98
N GLU A 301 30.37 16.63 8.35
CA GLU A 301 30.86 15.52 7.53
C GLU A 301 29.78 14.45 7.35
N ALA A 302 29.05 14.08 8.41
CA ALA A 302 27.97 13.11 8.33
C ALA A 302 26.83 13.59 7.40
N VAL A 303 26.38 14.84 7.52
CA VAL A 303 25.35 15.39 6.61
C VAL A 303 25.87 15.50 5.17
N THR A 304 27.16 15.76 4.97
CA THR A 304 27.79 15.79 3.63
C THR A 304 27.81 14.40 3.00
N GLU A 305 28.21 13.37 3.74
CA GLU A 305 28.17 11.98 3.28
C GLU A 305 26.74 11.55 2.90
N ALA A 306 25.73 12.02 3.66
CA ALA A 306 24.33 11.81 3.33
C ALA A 306 23.96 12.34 1.96
N LYS A 307 24.37 13.58 1.69
CA LYS A 307 24.14 14.21 0.40
C LYS A 307 24.86 13.47 -0.72
N GLU A 308 26.14 13.12 -0.53
CA GLU A 308 26.92 12.42 -1.55
C GLU A 308 26.27 11.08 -1.95
N LYS A 309 25.75 10.31 -0.97
CA LYS A 309 25.04 9.05 -1.24
C LYS A 309 23.70 9.24 -1.95
N LEU A 310 22.99 10.33 -1.65
CA LEU A 310 21.77 10.70 -2.35
C LEU A 310 22.07 11.11 -3.80
N ASP A 311 23.13 11.91 -4.01
CA ASP A 311 23.58 12.36 -5.32
C ASP A 311 24.02 11.17 -6.19
N GLN A 312 24.71 10.16 -5.63
CA GLN A 312 25.06 8.91 -6.32
C GLN A 312 23.84 8.13 -6.83
N GLN A 313 22.70 8.28 -6.15
CA GLN A 313 21.43 7.65 -6.54
C GLN A 313 20.58 8.57 -7.43
N GLY A 314 21.03 9.79 -7.73
CA GLY A 314 20.26 10.80 -8.46
C GLY A 314 19.01 11.26 -7.71
N ILE A 315 19.06 11.29 -6.37
CA ILE A 315 17.92 11.62 -5.51
C ILE A 315 18.15 12.98 -4.86
N VAL A 316 17.23 13.92 -5.09
CA VAL A 316 17.14 15.17 -4.33
C VAL A 316 15.97 15.05 -3.34
N PRO A 317 16.19 15.16 -2.02
CA PRO A 317 15.11 15.05 -1.05
C PRO A 317 14.25 16.31 -1.06
N LYS A 318 12.92 16.20 -1.23
CA LYS A 318 12.03 17.39 -1.12
C LYS A 318 11.97 17.93 0.30
N VAL A 319 12.21 17.08 1.30
CA VAL A 319 12.19 17.44 2.72
C VAL A 319 13.36 16.77 3.43
N VAL A 320 14.08 17.56 4.23
CA VAL A 320 15.03 17.07 5.23
C VAL A 320 14.36 17.25 6.59
N LEU A 321 13.80 16.18 7.12
CA LEU A 321 13.11 16.15 8.41
C LEU A 321 14.13 15.89 9.52
N MET A 322 14.34 16.86 10.40
CA MET A 322 15.25 16.71 11.54
C MET A 322 14.45 16.32 12.79
N THR A 323 14.86 15.24 13.44
CA THR A 323 14.24 14.70 14.67
C THR A 323 15.31 14.48 15.75
N GLY A 324 14.88 14.05 16.94
CA GLY A 324 15.73 13.91 18.11
C GLY A 324 15.96 15.24 18.84
N GLY A 325 16.13 15.19 20.15
CA GLY A 325 16.19 16.39 21.00
C GLY A 325 17.28 17.39 20.60
N ALA A 326 18.38 16.92 20.00
CA ALA A 326 19.48 17.76 19.55
C ALA A 326 19.20 18.54 18.27
N SER A 327 18.14 18.21 17.51
CA SER A 327 17.67 19.04 16.39
C SER A 327 17.21 20.44 16.81
N ARG A 328 17.00 20.69 18.12
CA ARG A 328 16.75 22.01 18.68
C ARG A 328 17.95 22.96 18.60
N MET A 329 19.17 22.44 18.51
CA MET A 329 20.36 23.26 18.42
C MET A 329 20.42 23.92 17.03
N ASN A 330 20.24 25.24 16.96
CA ASN A 330 20.01 25.96 15.69
C ASN A 330 21.09 25.69 14.63
N PHE A 331 22.36 25.61 15.05
CA PHE A 331 23.47 25.37 14.13
C PHE A 331 23.36 24.04 13.36
N THR A 332 22.68 23.01 13.91
CA THR A 332 22.46 21.74 13.19
C THR A 332 21.55 21.95 11.99
N ARG A 333 20.54 22.83 12.12
CA ARG A 333 19.65 23.21 11.02
C ARG A 333 20.40 24.01 9.97
N ASP A 334 21.23 24.96 10.41
CA ASP A 334 22.02 25.80 9.52
C ASP A 334 22.96 24.94 8.65
N ILE A 335 23.61 23.93 9.25
CA ILE A 335 24.45 22.97 8.52
C ILE A 335 23.63 22.17 7.50
N CYS A 336 22.45 21.66 7.87
CA CYS A 336 21.58 20.96 6.93
C CYS A 336 21.11 21.86 5.77
N GLN A 337 20.79 23.14 6.04
CA GLN A 337 20.38 24.10 5.02
C GLN A 337 21.51 24.48 4.07
N GLU A 338 22.74 24.59 4.59
CA GLU A 338 23.92 24.86 3.79
C GLU A 338 24.24 23.69 2.84
N ILE A 339 24.13 22.45 3.33
CA ILE A 339 24.47 21.24 2.57
C ILE A 339 23.37 20.89 1.56
N PHE A 340 22.09 21.15 1.88
CA PHE A 340 20.95 20.95 0.98
C PHE A 340 20.38 22.30 0.51
N PRO A 341 21.07 23.04 -0.38
CA PRO A 341 20.69 24.38 -0.80
C PRO A 341 19.59 24.41 -1.86
N GLU A 342 19.16 23.24 -2.37
CA GLU A 342 18.22 23.17 -3.48
C GLU A 342 16.87 23.84 -3.12
N PRO A 343 16.32 24.75 -3.96
CA PRO A 343 15.11 25.51 -3.63
C PRO A 343 13.87 24.66 -3.31
N GLU A 344 13.78 23.47 -3.89
CA GLU A 344 12.74 22.48 -3.66
C GLU A 344 12.90 21.70 -2.36
N THR A 345 14.10 21.70 -1.76
CA THR A 345 14.42 21.00 -0.52
C THR A 345 14.06 21.86 0.69
N GLN A 346 13.22 21.32 1.57
CA GLN A 346 12.81 22.02 2.79
C GLN A 346 13.41 21.35 4.02
N VAL A 347 14.31 22.05 4.72
CA VAL A 347 14.82 21.60 6.02
C VAL A 347 13.83 21.95 7.12
N ARG A 348 13.30 20.92 7.79
CA ARG A 348 12.23 21.05 8.78
C ARG A 348 12.58 20.27 10.04
N PRO A 349 12.91 20.94 11.16
CA PRO A 349 12.97 20.24 12.44
C PRO A 349 11.57 19.95 12.97
N ASP A 350 11.47 18.92 13.80
CA ASP A 350 10.28 18.70 14.60
C ASP A 350 10.17 19.79 15.70
N PRO A 351 9.02 20.47 15.87
CA PRO A 351 8.79 21.36 17.01
C PRO A 351 8.77 20.66 18.37
N GLU A 352 8.40 19.38 18.44
CA GLU A 352 8.32 18.60 19.68
C GLU A 352 9.03 17.24 19.51
N PRO A 353 10.36 17.24 19.29
CA PRO A 353 11.12 16.03 18.97
C PRO A 353 11.04 14.96 20.07
N GLU A 354 10.89 15.36 21.33
CA GLU A 354 10.77 14.50 22.51
C GLU A 354 9.46 13.69 22.56
N ARG A 355 8.46 14.06 21.75
CA ARG A 355 7.17 13.34 21.63
C ARG A 355 7.01 12.65 20.28
N CYS A 356 7.78 13.08 19.29
CA CYS A 356 7.61 12.72 17.89
C CYS A 356 7.64 11.20 17.69
N ILE A 357 8.63 10.53 18.28
CA ILE A 357 8.82 9.09 18.13
C ILE A 357 7.70 8.31 18.78
N ALA A 358 7.33 8.62 20.03
CA ALA A 358 6.24 7.91 20.72
C ALA A 358 4.91 8.02 19.96
N LEU A 359 4.54 9.24 19.51
CA LEU A 359 3.36 9.46 18.68
C LEU A 359 3.47 8.68 17.37
N GLY A 360 4.60 8.77 16.69
CA GLY A 360 4.90 8.07 15.45
C GLY A 360 4.74 6.55 15.56
N LEU A 361 5.26 5.94 16.63
CA LEU A 361 5.19 4.49 16.87
C LEU A 361 3.74 4.03 17.03
N SER A 362 2.91 4.78 17.75
CA SER A 362 1.48 4.47 17.87
C SER A 362 0.75 4.58 16.53
N ARG A 363 1.09 5.57 15.69
CA ARG A 363 0.52 5.69 14.33
C ARG A 363 0.96 4.56 13.42
N VAL A 364 2.24 4.19 13.46
CA VAL A 364 2.78 3.05 12.71
C VAL A 364 1.97 1.79 13.01
N GLY A 365 1.74 1.52 14.29
CA GLY A 365 0.94 0.39 14.71
C GLY A 365 -0.48 0.43 14.17
N ARG A 366 -1.18 1.55 14.37
CA ARG A 366 -2.54 1.75 13.85
C ARG A 366 -2.60 1.55 12.33
N TRP A 367 -1.66 2.14 11.60
CA TRP A 367 -1.60 2.05 10.15
C TRP A 367 -1.34 0.62 9.67
N ASP A 368 -0.35 -0.09 10.24
CA ASP A 368 -0.04 -1.48 9.89
C ASP A 368 -1.25 -2.39 10.09
N MET A 369 -1.95 -2.21 11.21
CA MET A 369 -3.16 -2.96 11.54
C MET A 369 -4.31 -2.65 10.59
N ARG A 370 -4.60 -1.37 10.34
CA ARG A 370 -5.67 -0.96 9.42
C ARG A 370 -5.38 -1.39 7.98
N ALA A 371 -4.13 -1.30 7.53
CA ALA A 371 -3.71 -1.77 6.22
C ALA A 371 -3.89 -3.29 6.09
N SER A 372 -3.53 -4.05 7.12
CA SER A 372 -3.71 -5.50 7.15
C SER A 372 -5.18 -5.89 7.16
N ALA A 373 -6.01 -5.24 7.99
CA ALA A 373 -7.44 -5.46 8.04
C ALA A 373 -8.14 -5.08 6.72
N PHE A 374 -7.73 -3.98 6.08
CA PHE A 374 -8.22 -3.59 4.77
C PHE A 374 -7.90 -4.65 3.70
N LYS A 375 -6.65 -5.12 3.65
CA LYS A 375 -6.26 -6.22 2.75
C LYS A 375 -7.12 -7.46 2.99
N GLU A 376 -7.35 -7.81 4.25
CA GLU A 376 -8.12 -9.00 4.60
C GLU A 376 -9.60 -8.85 4.23
N GLU A 377 -10.22 -7.68 4.40
CA GLU A 377 -11.61 -7.45 3.96
C GLU A 377 -11.75 -7.47 2.43
N VAL A 378 -10.81 -6.85 1.72
CA VAL A 378 -10.75 -6.94 0.25
C VAL A 378 -10.55 -8.40 -0.18
N LYS A 379 -9.71 -9.16 0.54
CA LYS A 379 -9.50 -10.58 0.27
C LYS A 379 -10.75 -11.43 0.56
N GLN A 380 -11.45 -11.17 1.67
CA GLN A 380 -12.70 -11.85 2.01
C GLN A 380 -13.78 -11.60 0.97
N LEU A 381 -13.81 -10.41 0.35
CA LEU A 381 -14.69 -10.16 -0.80
C LEU A 381 -14.40 -11.13 -1.95
N PHE A 382 -13.13 -11.49 -2.20
CA PHE A 382 -12.75 -12.48 -3.22
C PHE A 382 -13.02 -13.93 -2.81
N ASP A 383 -12.66 -14.28 -1.57
CA ASP A 383 -12.83 -15.63 -1.05
C ASP A 383 -14.33 -15.96 -0.88
N SER A 384 -15.16 -14.94 -0.72
CA SER A 384 -16.61 -15.06 -0.79
C SER A 384 -17.05 -15.30 -2.24
N LYS A 385 -17.99 -16.23 -2.45
CA LYS A 385 -18.62 -16.47 -3.76
C LYS A 385 -19.34 -15.24 -4.33
N LYS A 386 -19.39 -14.12 -3.61
CA LYS A 386 -20.05 -12.87 -4.00
C LYS A 386 -19.59 -12.34 -5.35
N LEU A 387 -18.28 -12.34 -5.64
CA LEU A 387 -17.79 -11.83 -6.92
C LEU A 387 -18.28 -12.72 -8.08
N LYS A 388 -18.25 -14.03 -7.88
CA LYS A 388 -18.79 -15.02 -8.83
C LYS A 388 -20.29 -14.84 -9.03
N GLU A 389 -21.06 -14.73 -7.95
CA GLU A 389 -22.51 -14.54 -7.95
C GLU A 389 -22.91 -13.20 -8.61
N LEU A 390 -22.13 -12.15 -8.41
CA LEU A 390 -22.32 -10.84 -9.02
C LEU A 390 -22.14 -10.93 -10.54
N VAL A 391 -21.05 -11.55 -11.01
CA VAL A 391 -20.82 -11.76 -12.45
C VAL A 391 -21.93 -12.63 -13.06
N GLU A 392 -22.25 -13.76 -12.41
CA GLU A 392 -23.32 -14.69 -12.83
C GLU A 392 -24.66 -14.01 -13.02
N ARG A 393 -25.05 -13.12 -12.10
CA ARG A 393 -26.32 -12.37 -12.14
C ARG A 393 -26.48 -11.56 -13.42
N HIS A 394 -25.40 -11.01 -13.94
CA HIS A 394 -25.42 -10.06 -15.07
C HIS A 394 -25.07 -10.71 -16.42
N ILE A 395 -24.72 -12.00 -16.45
CA ILE A 395 -24.48 -12.73 -17.72
C ILE A 395 -25.65 -12.64 -18.70
N PRO A 396 -26.93 -12.80 -18.31
CA PRO A 396 -28.04 -12.67 -19.24
C PRO A 396 -28.04 -11.33 -19.98
N GLU A 397 -27.67 -10.24 -19.32
CA GLU A 397 -27.61 -8.90 -19.93
C GLU A 397 -26.46 -8.76 -20.93
N LEU A 398 -25.33 -9.44 -20.70
CA LEU A 398 -24.24 -9.51 -21.67
C LEU A 398 -24.69 -10.26 -22.94
N ILE A 399 -25.43 -11.36 -22.77
CA ILE A 399 -26.01 -12.12 -23.88
C ILE A 399 -26.89 -11.21 -24.74
N GLU A 400 -27.76 -10.43 -24.12
CA GLU A 400 -28.61 -9.46 -24.82
C GLU A 400 -27.81 -8.42 -25.60
N GLN A 401 -26.77 -7.85 -24.99
CA GLN A 401 -25.94 -6.81 -25.62
C GLN A 401 -25.12 -7.34 -26.80
N LEU A 402 -24.72 -8.61 -26.78
CA LEU A 402 -23.97 -9.25 -27.86
C LEU A 402 -24.86 -9.74 -29.01
N THR A 403 -26.10 -10.14 -28.71
CA THR A 403 -26.98 -10.83 -29.66
C THR A 403 -27.26 -9.99 -30.92
N LEU A 404 -27.73 -8.74 -30.75
CA LEU A 404 -28.13 -7.87 -31.86
C LEU A 404 -26.94 -7.43 -32.76
N PRO A 405 -25.81 -6.92 -32.22
CA PRO A 405 -24.69 -6.52 -33.06
C PRO A 405 -24.05 -7.69 -33.82
N LEU A 406 -24.03 -8.89 -33.22
CA LEU A 406 -23.47 -10.08 -33.86
C LEU A 406 -24.41 -10.64 -34.94
N SER A 407 -25.73 -10.65 -34.72
CA SER A 407 -26.70 -11.06 -35.74
C SER A 407 -26.67 -10.14 -36.95
N GLN A 408 -26.69 -8.83 -36.74
CA GLN A 408 -26.57 -7.83 -37.81
C GLN A 408 -25.24 -7.98 -38.54
N GLY A 409 -24.15 -8.17 -37.81
CA GLY A 409 -22.82 -8.38 -38.37
C GLY A 409 -22.74 -9.61 -39.28
N LEU A 410 -23.32 -10.75 -38.88
CA LEU A 410 -23.41 -11.94 -39.73
C LEU A 410 -24.28 -11.71 -40.97
N ILE A 411 -25.41 -11.02 -40.82
CA ILE A 411 -26.28 -10.73 -41.97
C ILE A 411 -25.55 -9.89 -43.01
N GLU A 412 -24.94 -8.79 -42.57
CA GLU A 412 -24.29 -7.83 -43.46
C GLU A 412 -23.02 -8.38 -44.11
N ASN A 413 -22.21 -9.13 -43.36
CA ASN A 413 -20.87 -9.52 -43.79
C ASN A 413 -20.76 -10.98 -44.26
N VAL A 414 -21.77 -11.82 -44.00
CA VAL A 414 -21.75 -13.25 -44.37
C VAL A 414 -22.95 -13.62 -45.23
N VAL A 415 -24.16 -13.44 -44.72
CA VAL A 415 -25.39 -13.87 -45.42
C VAL A 415 -25.62 -13.08 -46.71
N LYS A 416 -25.62 -11.75 -46.63
CA LYS A 416 -25.87 -10.86 -47.77
C LYS A 416 -24.82 -11.03 -48.87
N PRO A 417 -23.51 -11.12 -48.58
CA PRO A 417 -22.48 -11.47 -49.57
C PRO A 417 -22.65 -12.88 -50.15
N GLY A 418 -22.87 -13.90 -49.32
CA GLY A 418 -23.00 -15.28 -49.81
C GLY A 418 -24.20 -15.48 -50.73
N LEU A 419 -25.35 -14.88 -50.40
CA LEU A 419 -26.54 -14.87 -51.27
C LEU A 419 -26.27 -14.16 -52.60
N LYS A 420 -25.51 -13.05 -52.59
CA LYS A 420 -25.07 -12.37 -53.82
C LYS A 420 -24.11 -13.24 -54.64
N ASP A 421 -23.21 -13.97 -54.00
CA ASP A 421 -22.27 -14.85 -54.68
C ASP A 421 -22.96 -16.07 -55.32
N TRP A 422 -23.98 -16.63 -54.66
CA TRP A 422 -24.88 -17.61 -55.29
C TRP A 422 -25.68 -17.00 -56.44
N ARG A 423 -26.26 -15.80 -56.26
CA ARG A 423 -26.98 -15.09 -57.34
C ARG A 423 -26.12 -14.86 -58.58
N ASN A 424 -24.86 -14.52 -58.37
CA ASN A 424 -23.90 -14.18 -59.43
C ASN A 424 -23.13 -15.40 -59.95
N ASN A 425 -23.59 -16.62 -59.64
CA ASN A 425 -23.02 -17.88 -60.13
C ASN A 425 -21.57 -18.16 -59.69
N LYS A 426 -21.11 -17.56 -58.57
CA LYS A 426 -19.83 -17.92 -57.95
C LYS A 426 -19.93 -19.20 -57.11
N VAL A 427 -21.13 -19.50 -56.62
CA VAL A 427 -21.47 -20.71 -55.86
C VAL A 427 -22.54 -21.47 -56.63
N ARG A 428 -22.36 -22.77 -56.89
CA ARG A 428 -23.23 -23.52 -57.83
C ARG A 428 -24.48 -24.07 -57.18
N THR A 429 -24.36 -24.92 -56.16
CA THR A 429 -25.51 -25.55 -55.50
C THR A 429 -25.91 -24.84 -54.21
N LEU A 430 -27.09 -25.17 -53.67
CA LEU A 430 -27.49 -24.70 -52.34
C LEU A 430 -26.64 -25.34 -51.22
N ALA A 431 -26.17 -26.58 -51.43
CA ALA A 431 -25.19 -27.22 -50.54
C ALA A 431 -23.83 -26.49 -50.55
N ASP A 432 -23.36 -26.02 -51.71
CA ASP A 432 -22.13 -25.21 -51.79
C ASP A 432 -22.30 -23.85 -51.10
N LEU A 433 -23.49 -23.25 -51.19
CA LEU A 433 -23.81 -22.00 -50.50
C LEU A 433 -23.79 -22.16 -48.98
N GLU A 434 -24.34 -23.26 -48.49
CA GLU A 434 -24.29 -23.60 -47.06
C GLU A 434 -22.84 -23.77 -46.57
N ASN A 435 -21.99 -24.47 -47.33
CA ASN A 435 -20.56 -24.62 -47.02
C ASN A 435 -19.77 -23.31 -47.13
N ALA A 436 -20.08 -22.45 -48.10
CA ALA A 436 -19.43 -21.15 -48.25
C ALA A 436 -19.82 -20.20 -47.11
N LEU A 437 -21.10 -20.13 -46.77
CA LEU A 437 -21.60 -19.34 -45.63
C LEU A 437 -20.98 -19.83 -44.31
N LYS A 438 -20.76 -21.14 -44.15
CA LYS A 438 -20.02 -21.71 -43.02
C LYS A 438 -18.62 -21.11 -42.90
N GLY A 439 -17.80 -21.25 -43.93
CA GLY A 439 -16.42 -20.76 -43.91
C GLY A 439 -16.34 -19.26 -43.68
N SER A 440 -17.19 -18.48 -44.35
CA SER A 440 -17.23 -17.03 -44.18
C SER A 440 -17.76 -16.59 -42.81
N ALA A 441 -18.69 -17.34 -42.19
CA ALA A 441 -19.10 -17.10 -40.81
C ALA A 441 -17.94 -17.31 -39.83
N GLU A 442 -17.18 -18.39 -40.01
CA GLU A 442 -16.00 -18.70 -39.19
C GLU A 442 -14.89 -17.64 -39.33
N GLU A 443 -14.66 -17.14 -40.55
CA GLU A 443 -13.69 -16.07 -40.80
C GLU A 443 -14.15 -14.73 -40.22
N TRP A 444 -15.42 -14.36 -40.43
CA TRP A 444 -15.94 -13.07 -39.99
C TRP A 444 -15.93 -12.96 -38.46
N ILE A 445 -16.38 -13.98 -37.76
CA ILE A 445 -16.42 -13.96 -36.29
C ILE A 445 -14.99 -13.88 -35.69
N LYS A 446 -13.98 -14.44 -36.38
CA LYS A 446 -12.56 -14.33 -36.00
C LYS A 446 -11.92 -13.00 -36.39
N SER A 447 -12.58 -12.18 -37.22
CA SER A 447 -12.05 -10.91 -37.72
C SER A 447 -11.94 -9.82 -36.64
N ASP A 448 -11.08 -8.83 -36.87
CA ASP A 448 -10.92 -7.67 -36.00
C ASP A 448 -12.23 -6.91 -35.77
N ARG A 449 -13.13 -6.91 -36.77
CA ARG A 449 -14.42 -6.24 -36.68
C ARG A 449 -15.36 -6.90 -35.67
N ALA A 450 -15.46 -8.22 -35.69
CA ALA A 450 -16.27 -8.96 -34.72
C ALA A 450 -15.66 -8.88 -33.31
N ARG A 451 -14.32 -8.96 -33.20
CA ARG A 451 -13.60 -8.74 -31.94
C ARG A 451 -13.88 -7.36 -31.34
N LEU A 452 -13.91 -6.31 -32.16
CA LEU A 452 -14.23 -4.95 -31.72
C LEU A 452 -15.67 -4.83 -31.20
N ILE A 453 -16.63 -5.50 -31.85
CA ILE A 453 -18.02 -5.55 -31.38
C ILE A 453 -18.08 -6.19 -30.00
N ILE A 454 -17.50 -7.39 -29.84
CA ILE A 454 -17.47 -8.12 -28.56
C ILE A 454 -16.83 -7.25 -27.48
N LYS A 455 -15.67 -6.64 -27.77
CA LYS A 455 -14.95 -5.76 -26.86
C LYS A 455 -15.82 -4.59 -26.39
N ASN A 456 -16.43 -3.85 -27.32
CA ASN A 456 -17.23 -2.67 -26.99
C ASN A 456 -18.46 -3.02 -26.15
N GLN A 457 -19.14 -4.12 -26.46
CA GLN A 457 -20.29 -4.58 -25.69
C GLN A 457 -19.88 -5.08 -24.31
N SER A 458 -18.80 -5.86 -24.19
CA SER A 458 -18.27 -6.30 -22.89
C SER A 458 -17.84 -5.15 -21.98
N VAL A 459 -17.19 -4.11 -22.54
CA VAL A 459 -16.83 -2.89 -21.79
C VAL A 459 -18.09 -2.14 -21.33
N THR A 460 -19.08 -2.01 -22.21
CA THR A 460 -20.36 -1.35 -21.89
C THR A 460 -21.10 -2.10 -20.80
N TRP A 461 -21.21 -3.43 -20.91
CA TRP A 461 -21.79 -4.31 -19.91
C TRP A 461 -21.08 -4.18 -18.57
N PHE A 462 -19.74 -4.25 -18.57
CA PHE A 462 -18.95 -4.14 -17.36
C PHE A 462 -19.21 -2.81 -16.63
N ASN A 463 -19.09 -1.68 -17.34
CA ASN A 463 -19.24 -0.36 -16.76
C ASN A 463 -20.68 -0.08 -16.30
N SER A 464 -21.68 -0.61 -17.00
CA SER A 464 -23.09 -0.34 -16.67
C SER A 464 -23.70 -1.29 -15.64
N LYS A 465 -23.16 -2.51 -15.50
CA LYS A 465 -23.75 -3.58 -14.67
C LYS A 465 -22.84 -4.06 -13.55
N ILE A 466 -21.60 -4.44 -13.88
CA ILE A 466 -20.67 -5.02 -12.90
C ILE A 466 -20.11 -3.94 -11.98
N GLN A 467 -19.69 -2.80 -12.53
CA GLN A 467 -19.04 -1.74 -11.77
C GLN A 467 -19.94 -1.13 -10.66
N PRO A 468 -21.24 -0.83 -10.87
CA PRO A 468 -22.10 -0.32 -9.81
C PRO A 468 -22.31 -1.31 -8.65
N ASP A 469 -22.55 -2.59 -8.95
CA ASP A 469 -22.72 -3.64 -7.94
C ASP A 469 -21.40 -3.90 -7.19
N LEU A 470 -20.27 -3.87 -7.89
CA LEU A 470 -18.95 -4.00 -7.27
C LEU A 470 -18.63 -2.81 -6.37
N ALA A 471 -19.05 -1.59 -6.77
CA ALA A 471 -18.95 -0.41 -5.93
C ALA A 471 -19.84 -0.53 -4.68
N ALA A 472 -21.01 -1.16 -4.77
CA ALA A 472 -21.87 -1.39 -3.61
C ALA A 472 -21.21 -2.29 -2.55
N GLU A 473 -20.39 -3.26 -2.96
CA GLU A 473 -19.63 -4.12 -2.04
C GLU A 473 -18.31 -3.49 -1.56
N THR A 474 -17.64 -2.68 -2.38
CA THR A 474 -16.33 -2.07 -2.04
C THR A 474 -16.44 -0.70 -1.35
N ASP A 475 -17.47 0.10 -1.62
CA ASP A 475 -17.71 1.41 -0.96
C ASP A 475 -17.86 1.30 0.57
N PRO A 476 -18.53 0.28 1.15
CA PRO A 476 -18.53 0.06 2.60
C PRO A 476 -17.12 -0.18 3.16
N ILE A 477 -16.29 -0.97 2.47
CA ILE A 477 -14.89 -1.22 2.86
C ILE A 477 -14.11 0.10 2.82
N CYS A 478 -14.16 0.84 1.71
CA CYS A 478 -13.52 2.16 1.60
C CYS A 478 -13.96 3.12 2.71
N ARG A 479 -15.26 3.16 3.03
CA ARG A 479 -15.79 4.01 4.12
C ARG A 479 -15.26 3.58 5.48
N LYS A 480 -15.23 2.28 5.77
CA LYS A 480 -14.72 1.73 7.04
C LYS A 480 -13.28 2.14 7.27
N PHE A 481 -12.44 2.07 6.23
CA PHE A 481 -11.02 2.44 6.32
C PHE A 481 -10.73 3.90 5.96
N GLN A 482 -11.77 4.69 5.69
CA GLN A 482 -11.69 6.13 5.34
C GLN A 482 -10.82 6.44 4.12
N ILE A 483 -10.86 5.55 3.13
CA ILE A 483 -10.18 5.72 1.85
C ILE A 483 -11.19 6.33 0.85
N PRO A 484 -10.75 7.23 -0.06
CA PRO A 484 -11.59 7.68 -1.17
C PRO A 484 -12.19 6.50 -1.92
N ARG A 485 -13.50 6.56 -2.21
CA ARG A 485 -14.19 5.46 -2.93
C ARG A 485 -13.57 5.21 -4.30
N SER A 486 -13.08 6.26 -4.95
CA SER A 486 -12.37 6.19 -6.23
C SER A 486 -11.16 5.25 -6.20
N SER A 487 -10.56 4.98 -5.02
CA SER A 487 -9.40 4.11 -4.87
C SER A 487 -9.67 2.66 -5.24
N LEU A 488 -10.86 2.13 -4.95
CA LEU A 488 -11.27 0.77 -5.36
C LEU A 488 -12.19 0.77 -6.59
N ARG A 489 -12.61 1.93 -7.07
CA ARG A 489 -13.43 2.05 -8.28
C ARG A 489 -12.58 2.07 -9.55
N PHE A 490 -13.20 1.66 -10.65
CA PHE A 490 -12.64 1.69 -11.99
C PHE A 490 -13.17 2.93 -12.76
N GLU A 491 -12.95 4.15 -12.25
CA GLU A 491 -13.57 5.37 -12.79
C GLU A 491 -13.04 5.76 -14.19
N GLU A 492 -11.80 5.41 -14.52
CA GLU A 492 -11.26 5.55 -15.90
C GLU A 492 -11.65 4.36 -16.81
N GLY A 493 -12.60 3.54 -16.36
CA GLY A 493 -12.83 2.20 -16.89
C GLY A 493 -11.78 1.22 -16.40
N ILE A 494 -12.01 -0.05 -16.66
CA ILE A 494 -10.93 -1.03 -16.62
C ILE A 494 -10.09 -0.85 -17.90
N ASP A 495 -8.77 -1.04 -17.81
CA ASP A 495 -7.92 -1.17 -19.00
C ASP A 495 -8.65 -2.06 -20.00
N PRO A 496 -8.92 -1.60 -21.23
CA PRO A 496 -9.50 -2.45 -22.23
C PRO A 496 -8.73 -3.75 -22.42
N ALA A 497 -7.50 -3.89 -21.89
CA ALA A 497 -6.69 -5.10 -21.72
C ALA A 497 -7.13 -6.07 -20.60
N VAL A 498 -7.61 -5.57 -19.47
CA VAL A 498 -8.13 -6.35 -18.33
C VAL A 498 -9.59 -6.79 -18.58
N VAL A 499 -10.33 -6.02 -19.39
CA VAL A 499 -11.54 -6.48 -20.10
C VAL A 499 -11.19 -6.95 -21.52
N ASN A 500 -9.89 -6.99 -21.91
CA ASN A 500 -9.55 -7.35 -23.30
C ASN A 500 -9.79 -8.83 -23.46
N PRO A 501 -10.48 -9.19 -24.54
CA PRO A 501 -10.51 -10.55 -25.02
C PRO A 501 -9.17 -11.07 -25.58
N GLU A 502 -8.03 -10.41 -25.37
CA GLU A 502 -6.70 -10.96 -25.73
C GLU A 502 -6.24 -12.02 -24.72
N LEU A 503 -6.81 -12.03 -23.51
CA LEU A 503 -6.72 -13.15 -22.58
C LEU A 503 -8.00 -13.99 -22.68
N SER A 504 -8.06 -14.86 -23.68
CA SER A 504 -8.89 -16.07 -23.72
C SER A 504 -10.43 -15.94 -23.67
N ILE A 505 -11.02 -14.78 -23.37
CA ILE A 505 -12.48 -14.56 -23.45
C ILE A 505 -12.91 -14.49 -24.92
N GLY A 506 -12.14 -13.77 -25.72
CA GLY A 506 -12.32 -13.67 -27.16
C GLY A 506 -12.16 -15.05 -27.76
N ASP A 507 -11.05 -15.72 -27.52
CA ASP A 507 -10.81 -17.03 -28.14
C ASP A 507 -11.69 -18.17 -27.59
N ALA A 508 -12.13 -18.16 -26.33
CA ALA A 508 -13.03 -19.19 -25.80
C ALA A 508 -14.48 -18.97 -26.24
N ILE A 509 -15.00 -17.73 -26.15
CA ILE A 509 -16.31 -17.38 -26.72
C ILE A 509 -16.24 -17.58 -28.23
N LEU A 510 -15.22 -17.07 -28.92
CA LEU A 510 -15.10 -17.25 -30.37
C LEU A 510 -14.95 -18.71 -30.74
N ALA A 511 -14.05 -19.51 -30.17
CA ALA A 511 -13.88 -20.91 -30.60
C ALA A 511 -15.15 -21.76 -30.41
N ASP A 512 -15.81 -21.67 -29.25
CA ASP A 512 -17.04 -22.41 -28.99
C ASP A 512 -18.23 -21.83 -29.77
N THR A 513 -18.36 -20.49 -29.80
CA THR A 513 -19.46 -19.80 -30.51
C THR A 513 -19.27 -19.86 -32.03
N VAL A 514 -18.05 -19.96 -32.57
CA VAL A 514 -17.77 -20.21 -34.00
C VAL A 514 -18.34 -21.57 -34.39
N GLY A 515 -17.94 -22.63 -33.70
CA GLY A 515 -18.41 -23.99 -34.00
C GLY A 515 -19.93 -24.13 -33.83
N PHE A 516 -20.49 -23.39 -32.87
CA PHE A 516 -21.92 -23.40 -32.57
C PHE A 516 -22.75 -22.54 -33.54
N ILE A 517 -22.37 -21.29 -33.81
CA ILE A 517 -23.00 -20.42 -34.83
C ILE A 517 -23.03 -21.16 -36.15
N VAL A 518 -21.91 -21.75 -36.56
CA VAL A 518 -21.82 -22.57 -37.76
C VAL A 518 -22.83 -23.72 -37.72
N ASN A 519 -22.90 -24.47 -36.63
CA ASN A 519 -23.84 -25.58 -36.50
C ASN A 519 -25.31 -25.16 -36.38
N VAL A 520 -25.64 -23.91 -36.01
CA VAL A 520 -27.04 -23.46 -35.85
C VAL A 520 -27.53 -22.62 -37.02
N VAL A 521 -26.64 -21.81 -37.61
CA VAL A 521 -26.83 -21.23 -38.93
C VAL A 521 -27.20 -22.34 -39.93
N ILE A 522 -26.60 -23.53 -39.78
CA ILE A 522 -26.75 -24.66 -40.69
C ILE A 522 -27.77 -25.71 -40.19
N GLY A 523 -27.69 -26.13 -38.92
CA GLY A 523 -28.48 -27.23 -38.35
C GLY A 523 -29.72 -26.83 -37.54
N GLY A 524 -29.84 -25.57 -37.12
CA GLY A 524 -30.95 -25.08 -36.29
C GLY A 524 -32.07 -24.35 -37.04
N GLY A 525 -31.94 -24.22 -38.36
CA GLY A 525 -33.05 -23.80 -39.21
C GLY A 525 -32.98 -22.40 -39.80
N THR A 526 -31.88 -21.64 -39.77
CA THR A 526 -31.79 -20.33 -40.46
C THR A 526 -31.33 -20.44 -41.93
N ILE A 527 -30.32 -21.25 -42.26
CA ILE A 527 -30.06 -21.66 -43.66
C ILE A 527 -31.12 -22.69 -44.12
N GLY A 528 -31.60 -23.53 -43.20
CA GLY A 528 -32.76 -24.38 -43.42
C GLY A 528 -34.01 -23.58 -43.77
N SER A 529 -34.26 -22.43 -43.13
CA SER A 529 -35.35 -21.51 -43.45
C SER A 529 -35.05 -20.67 -44.69
N ILE A 530 -33.80 -20.34 -45.03
CA ILE A 530 -33.44 -19.76 -46.35
C ILE A 530 -33.75 -20.74 -47.47
N ILE A 531 -33.27 -21.98 -47.36
CA ILE A 531 -33.53 -23.06 -48.32
C ILE A 531 -35.03 -23.35 -48.33
N ALA A 532 -35.71 -23.36 -47.19
CA ALA A 532 -37.15 -23.53 -47.14
C ALA A 532 -37.91 -22.31 -47.69
N LEU A 533 -37.50 -21.05 -47.52
CA LEU A 533 -38.14 -19.86 -48.12
C LEU A 533 -37.92 -19.84 -49.63
N VAL A 534 -36.73 -20.25 -50.09
CA VAL A 534 -36.44 -20.50 -51.51
C VAL A 534 -37.25 -21.69 -52.04
N LEU A 535 -37.56 -22.69 -51.22
CA LEU A 535 -38.34 -23.88 -51.58
C LEU A 535 -39.84 -23.81 -51.21
N THR A 536 -40.34 -22.78 -50.52
CA THR A 536 -41.75 -22.67 -50.09
C THR A 536 -42.39 -21.34 -50.47
N GLY A 537 -41.59 -20.31 -50.75
CA GLY A 537 -42.02 -19.17 -51.55
C GLY A 537 -42.16 -19.55 -53.02
N HIS A 538 -42.78 -18.68 -53.82
CA HIS A 538 -43.16 -18.85 -55.23
C HIS A 538 -42.06 -19.29 -56.24
N LEU A 539 -40.87 -19.66 -55.74
CA LEU A 539 -39.69 -20.14 -56.45
C LEU A 539 -39.65 -21.68 -56.56
N THR A 540 -40.37 -22.42 -55.72
CA THR A 540 -40.45 -23.89 -55.84
C THR A 540 -41.03 -24.32 -57.16
N TRP A 541 -42.14 -23.69 -57.57
CA TRP A 541 -42.84 -24.10 -58.78
C TRP A 541 -42.00 -23.88 -60.04
N PRO A 542 -41.30 -22.75 -60.25
CA PRO A 542 -40.34 -22.61 -61.35
C PRO A 542 -39.19 -23.63 -61.31
N ILE A 543 -38.60 -23.90 -60.15
CA ILE A 543 -37.47 -24.84 -60.02
C ILE A 543 -37.93 -26.28 -60.27
N VAL A 544 -39.08 -26.67 -59.73
CA VAL A 544 -39.72 -27.98 -59.94
C VAL A 544 -40.25 -28.12 -61.37
N LEU A 545 -40.76 -27.06 -62.01
CA LEU A 545 -41.19 -27.08 -63.40
C LEU A 545 -40.02 -27.24 -64.38
N ILE A 546 -38.85 -26.68 -64.04
CA ILE A 546 -37.63 -26.81 -64.86
C ILE A 546 -36.92 -28.16 -64.62
N TYR A 547 -36.98 -28.71 -63.41
CA TYR A 547 -36.22 -29.91 -63.00
C TYR A 547 -37.07 -31.12 -62.57
N GLY A 548 -38.39 -31.11 -62.80
CA GLY A 548 -39.28 -32.20 -62.40
C GLY A 548 -38.86 -33.59 -62.90
N ALA A 549 -38.06 -33.64 -63.96
CA ALA A 549 -37.47 -34.87 -64.50
C ALA A 549 -36.33 -35.48 -63.65
N SER A 550 -35.50 -34.68 -62.96
CA SER A 550 -34.37 -35.21 -62.18
C SER A 550 -34.81 -35.80 -60.83
N VAL A 551 -35.85 -35.24 -60.22
CA VAL A 551 -36.46 -35.77 -58.97
C VAL A 551 -37.21 -37.09 -59.24
N LEU A 552 -37.82 -37.25 -60.43
CA LEU A 552 -38.47 -38.50 -60.84
C LEU A 552 -37.48 -39.60 -61.23
N ALA A 553 -36.30 -39.26 -61.75
CA ALA A 553 -35.28 -40.24 -62.16
C ALA A 553 -34.61 -40.98 -60.98
N ALA A 554 -34.67 -40.44 -59.76
CA ALA A 554 -34.04 -41.02 -58.56
C ALA A 554 -34.90 -42.10 -57.85
N GLY A 555 -36.11 -42.40 -58.32
CA GLY A 555 -36.95 -43.48 -57.78
C GLY A 555 -37.43 -43.30 -56.33
N VAL A 556 -37.50 -42.05 -55.85
CA VAL A 556 -37.83 -41.75 -54.45
C VAL A 556 -39.34 -41.62 -54.26
N GLU A 557 -39.89 -42.31 -53.26
CA GLU A 557 -41.27 -42.14 -52.82
C GLU A 557 -41.50 -40.67 -52.40
N ILE A 558 -42.37 -39.96 -53.14
CA ILE A 558 -42.50 -38.49 -53.10
C ILE A 558 -43.07 -38.08 -51.74
N THR A 559 -42.16 -37.73 -50.84
CA THR A 559 -42.43 -37.06 -49.58
C THR A 559 -41.75 -35.69 -49.61
N ARG A 560 -42.44 -34.67 -49.10
CA ARG A 560 -42.01 -33.26 -49.16
C ARG A 560 -40.57 -33.07 -48.67
N SER A 561 -40.15 -33.82 -47.65
CA SER A 561 -38.80 -33.79 -47.08
C SER A 561 -37.73 -34.32 -48.06
N LYS A 562 -37.94 -35.49 -48.67
CA LYS A 562 -36.97 -36.09 -49.60
C LYS A 562 -36.80 -35.28 -50.90
N THR A 563 -37.87 -34.61 -51.36
CA THR A 563 -37.80 -33.69 -52.51
C THR A 563 -36.98 -32.44 -52.19
N GLN A 564 -37.07 -31.91 -50.97
CA GLN A 564 -36.28 -30.76 -50.53
C GLN A 564 -34.79 -31.11 -50.41
N GLU A 565 -34.45 -32.29 -49.89
CA GLU A 565 -33.07 -32.78 -49.83
C GLU A 565 -32.46 -32.97 -51.22
N ALA A 566 -33.19 -33.60 -52.15
CA ALA A 566 -32.70 -33.82 -53.51
C ALA A 566 -32.43 -32.49 -54.26
N ILE A 567 -33.28 -31.47 -54.06
CA ILE A 567 -33.07 -30.14 -54.66
C ILE A 567 -31.87 -29.42 -54.02
N LYS A 568 -31.68 -29.56 -52.70
CA LYS A 568 -30.56 -28.95 -51.99
C LYS A 568 -29.21 -29.50 -52.45
N GLU A 569 -29.09 -30.82 -52.59
CA GLU A 569 -27.81 -31.49 -52.85
C GLU A 569 -27.47 -31.60 -54.35
N ASN A 570 -28.46 -31.77 -55.23
CA ASN A 570 -28.20 -32.21 -56.60
C ASN A 570 -28.66 -31.23 -57.69
N VAL A 571 -29.29 -30.10 -57.35
CA VAL A 571 -29.82 -29.15 -58.35
C VAL A 571 -28.97 -27.89 -58.42
N ASP A 572 -28.27 -27.74 -59.55
CA ASP A 572 -27.64 -26.48 -59.97
C ASP A 572 -28.69 -25.60 -60.67
N VAL A 573 -29.17 -24.57 -59.97
CA VAL A 573 -30.16 -23.63 -60.52
C VAL A 573 -29.51 -22.80 -61.64
N PRO A 574 -30.07 -22.72 -62.86
CA PRO A 574 -29.47 -21.97 -63.96
C PRO A 574 -29.21 -20.50 -63.62
N SER A 575 -28.02 -19.99 -63.94
CA SER A 575 -27.58 -18.62 -63.57
C SER A 575 -28.54 -17.51 -64.02
N TRP A 576 -29.18 -17.66 -65.17
CA TRP A 576 -30.12 -16.68 -65.73
C TRP A 576 -31.40 -16.51 -64.88
N SER A 577 -31.82 -17.53 -64.12
CA SER A 577 -33.04 -17.47 -63.31
C SER A 577 -32.76 -16.91 -61.91
N ARG A 578 -31.53 -17.06 -61.39
CA ARG A 578 -31.17 -16.65 -60.01
C ARG A 578 -31.42 -15.18 -59.71
N GLY A 579 -31.16 -14.28 -60.66
CA GLY A 579 -31.42 -12.84 -60.49
C GLY A 579 -32.91 -12.48 -60.42
N VAL A 580 -33.77 -13.27 -61.07
CA VAL A 580 -35.24 -13.12 -61.01
C VAL A 580 -35.80 -13.75 -59.73
N LEU A 581 -35.22 -14.88 -59.33
CA LEU A 581 -35.59 -15.58 -58.11
C LEU A 581 -35.22 -14.75 -56.86
N LEU A 582 -34.05 -14.10 -56.87
CA LEU A 582 -33.45 -13.34 -55.77
C LEU A 582 -33.14 -11.88 -56.17
N SER A 583 -34.17 -11.07 -56.36
CA SER A 583 -34.05 -9.62 -56.58
C SER A 583 -33.48 -8.91 -55.34
N ASP A 584 -32.97 -7.68 -55.49
CA ASP A 584 -32.44 -6.92 -54.34
C ASP A 584 -33.50 -6.72 -53.23
N SER A 585 -34.75 -6.41 -53.59
CA SER A 585 -35.86 -6.30 -52.63
C SER A 585 -36.17 -7.61 -51.89
N LYS A 586 -36.07 -8.75 -52.57
CA LYS A 586 -36.26 -10.07 -51.95
C LYS A 586 -35.07 -10.42 -51.05
N LEU A 587 -33.86 -10.08 -51.47
CA LEU A 587 -32.66 -10.29 -50.69
C LEU A 587 -32.76 -9.50 -49.38
N ASP A 588 -33.11 -8.22 -49.44
CA ASP A 588 -33.27 -7.39 -48.24
C ASP A 588 -34.40 -7.91 -47.34
N SER A 589 -35.54 -8.32 -47.92
CA SER A 589 -36.64 -8.94 -47.16
C SER A 589 -36.24 -10.26 -46.49
N ILE A 590 -35.44 -11.09 -47.15
CA ILE A 590 -34.91 -12.33 -46.56
C ILE A 590 -33.99 -11.98 -45.38
N CYS A 591 -33.08 -11.01 -45.55
CA CYS A 591 -32.19 -10.56 -44.48
C CYS A 591 -32.96 -9.97 -43.28
N GLU A 592 -34.01 -9.18 -43.51
CA GLU A 592 -34.87 -8.62 -42.45
C GLU A 592 -35.63 -9.71 -41.68
N GLN A 593 -36.18 -10.71 -42.38
CA GLN A 593 -36.87 -11.84 -41.75
C GLN A 593 -35.91 -12.75 -40.98
N MET A 594 -34.65 -12.85 -41.43
CA MET A 594 -33.63 -13.68 -40.78
C MET A 594 -33.11 -13.09 -39.47
N ASN A 595 -33.09 -11.77 -39.33
CA ASN A 595 -32.53 -11.13 -38.13
C ASN A 595 -33.15 -11.62 -36.81
N PRO A 596 -34.48 -11.63 -36.61
CA PRO A 596 -35.08 -12.13 -35.38
C PRO A 596 -34.85 -13.65 -35.16
N GLU A 597 -34.74 -14.46 -36.22
CA GLU A 597 -34.41 -15.88 -36.09
C GLU A 597 -32.97 -16.09 -35.63
N LEU A 598 -32.02 -15.34 -36.20
CA LEU A 598 -30.62 -15.36 -35.79
C LEU A 598 -30.45 -14.85 -34.36
N GLU A 599 -31.15 -13.79 -33.97
CA GLU A 599 -31.14 -13.29 -32.59
C GLU A 599 -31.64 -14.34 -31.58
N ASN A 600 -32.75 -15.02 -31.88
CA ASN A 600 -33.29 -16.09 -31.03
C ASN A 600 -32.33 -17.28 -30.92
N VAL A 601 -31.72 -17.66 -32.03
CA VAL A 601 -30.66 -18.66 -32.10
C VAL A 601 -29.50 -18.24 -31.19
N PHE A 602 -28.96 -17.04 -31.36
CA PHE A 602 -27.85 -16.54 -30.55
C PHE A 602 -28.17 -16.56 -29.06
N ARG A 603 -29.31 -16.01 -28.67
CA ARG A 603 -29.77 -15.96 -27.29
C ARG A 603 -29.89 -17.36 -26.69
N LYS A 604 -30.56 -18.29 -27.39
CA LYS A 604 -30.75 -19.66 -26.92
C LYS A 604 -29.42 -20.35 -26.70
N GLN A 605 -28.47 -20.20 -27.63
CA GLN A 605 -27.22 -20.94 -27.54
C GLN A 605 -26.23 -20.36 -26.57
N LEU A 606 -26.17 -19.04 -26.46
CA LEU A 606 -25.45 -18.42 -25.36
C LEU A 606 -26.08 -18.87 -24.02
N THR A 607 -27.40 -18.92 -23.89
CA THR A 607 -28.02 -19.38 -22.62
C THR A 607 -27.77 -20.87 -22.30
N GLU A 608 -27.72 -21.74 -23.31
CA GLU A 608 -27.54 -23.20 -23.14
C GLU A 608 -26.09 -23.62 -22.87
N ASN A 609 -25.10 -22.80 -23.23
CA ASN A 609 -23.67 -23.14 -23.09
C ASN A 609 -23.09 -22.81 -21.69
N ARG A 610 -23.68 -23.44 -20.65
CA ARG A 610 -23.33 -23.17 -19.25
C ARG A 610 -21.85 -23.38 -18.90
N GLU A 611 -21.15 -24.31 -19.55
CA GLU A 611 -19.73 -24.56 -19.28
C GLU A 611 -18.85 -23.40 -19.72
N THR A 612 -19.02 -22.90 -20.95
CA THR A 612 -18.27 -21.73 -21.45
C THR A 612 -18.57 -20.48 -20.63
N PHE A 613 -19.81 -20.30 -20.15
CA PHE A 613 -20.14 -19.20 -19.23
C PHE A 613 -19.48 -19.36 -17.86
N ASN A 614 -19.43 -20.56 -17.30
CA ASN A 614 -18.73 -20.82 -16.05
C ASN A 614 -17.22 -20.50 -16.15
N GLU A 615 -16.59 -20.82 -17.28
CA GLU A 615 -15.20 -20.43 -17.54
C GLU A 615 -15.03 -18.91 -17.68
N LEU A 616 -15.95 -18.25 -18.37
CA LEU A 616 -15.96 -16.80 -18.50
C LEU A 616 -16.10 -16.12 -17.13
N ILE A 617 -17.04 -16.57 -16.31
CA ILE A 617 -17.27 -16.10 -14.94
C ILE A 617 -15.99 -16.26 -14.11
N ALA A 618 -15.33 -17.42 -14.20
CA ALA A 618 -14.09 -17.68 -13.49
C ALA A 618 -12.96 -16.74 -13.92
N LYS A 619 -12.78 -16.51 -15.23
CA LYS A 619 -11.75 -15.61 -15.77
C LYS A 619 -12.00 -14.15 -15.39
N VAL A 620 -13.22 -13.66 -15.58
CA VAL A 620 -13.61 -12.28 -15.19
C VAL A 620 -13.42 -12.08 -13.68
N GLY A 621 -13.80 -13.08 -12.86
CA GLY A 621 -13.56 -13.06 -11.42
C GLY A 621 -12.08 -12.96 -11.06
N GLN A 622 -11.21 -13.74 -11.72
CA GLN A 622 -9.75 -13.70 -11.48
C GLN A 622 -9.11 -12.37 -11.87
N GLU A 623 -9.46 -11.80 -13.02
CA GLU A 623 -8.91 -10.51 -13.46
C GLU A 623 -9.40 -9.37 -12.58
N LEU A 624 -10.68 -9.39 -12.17
CA LEU A 624 -11.22 -8.44 -11.18
C LEU A 624 -10.50 -8.54 -9.84
N GLN A 625 -10.22 -9.76 -9.39
CA GLN A 625 -9.46 -10.00 -8.17
C GLN A 625 -8.05 -9.40 -8.27
N LYS A 626 -7.35 -9.61 -9.38
CA LYS A 626 -6.01 -9.06 -9.61
C LYS A 626 -6.02 -7.53 -9.67
N ALA A 627 -6.99 -6.94 -10.38
CA ALA A 627 -7.12 -5.50 -10.52
C ALA A 627 -7.47 -4.81 -9.18
N LEU A 628 -8.41 -5.37 -8.42
CA LEU A 628 -8.77 -4.88 -7.09
C LEU A 628 -7.62 -5.06 -6.08
N ASN A 629 -6.86 -6.16 -6.15
CA ASN A 629 -5.67 -6.33 -5.31
C ASN A 629 -4.62 -5.25 -5.58
N THR A 630 -4.41 -4.91 -6.86
CA THR A 630 -3.47 -3.85 -7.25
C THR A 630 -3.94 -2.49 -6.72
N LYS A 631 -5.22 -2.15 -6.92
CA LYS A 631 -5.83 -0.94 -6.35
C LYS A 631 -5.78 -0.91 -4.82
N ALA A 632 -5.99 -2.04 -4.15
CA ALA A 632 -5.90 -2.13 -2.70
C ALA A 632 -4.46 -1.88 -2.22
N GLN A 633 -3.44 -2.37 -2.93
CA GLN A 633 -2.03 -2.08 -2.63
C GLN A 633 -1.72 -0.59 -2.71
N GLU A 634 -2.21 0.09 -3.74
CA GLU A 634 -2.06 1.54 -3.89
C GLU A 634 -2.85 2.32 -2.83
N ALA A 635 -4.05 1.85 -2.49
CA ALA A 635 -4.95 2.50 -1.54
C ALA A 635 -4.42 2.48 -0.10
N ILE A 636 -3.59 1.52 0.28
CA ILE A 636 -3.00 1.42 1.63
C ILE A 636 -2.18 2.67 2.00
N ILE A 637 -1.54 3.29 1.01
CA ILE A 637 -0.80 4.54 1.15
C ILE A 637 -1.71 5.66 1.68
N LEU A 638 -2.99 5.62 1.30
CA LEU A 638 -4.03 6.59 1.62
C LEU A 638 -4.70 6.37 2.97
N ILE A 639 -4.44 5.24 3.64
CA ILE A 639 -5.01 4.97 4.96
C ILE A 639 -4.48 6.00 5.97
N GLN A 640 -5.40 6.64 6.68
CA GLN A 640 -5.19 7.63 7.74
C GLN A 640 -5.62 7.08 9.09
#